data_AF-A0A163Z3Q8-F1
#
_entry.id   AF-A0A163Z3Q8-F1
#
_cell.length_a   1.000
_cell.length_b   1.000
_cell.length_c   1.000
_cell.angle_alpha   90.00
_cell.angle_beta   90.00
_cell.angle_gamma   90.00
#
_symmetry.space_group_name_H-M   'P 1'
#
loop_
_entity.id
_entity.type
_entity.pdbx_description
1 polymer ?
#
loop_
_entity_poly.entity_id
_entity_poly.type
_entity_poly.pdbx_seq_one_letter_code
_entity_poly.pdbx_strand_id
1 'polypeptide(L)'
;MTSHAVMTAQVLREATDLGVIGPNTMRTLTTDLQGSKERFFKFRLGSPTIDLYTTLSNLNYDLDLYLTTADLLFQWPVSNGQAGIHTHLASSTQRGVADDQLFNKLSKSFSDNGEPVEYILRIADNYAENSEGSKTFTLELDTETFAKTTIFPNDHYLDRQWYLFNNSDVELGQALQRQAVSKLNVDIAAPEAWSKINNASDIAVAVIDTGVDYNHPDLINNIWINRNDPINGIDDDGNGYKDDYYGWDFWNNDNNPEDDASHGTHVAGTIGAEGNNQIGISGIAWDTQLMPIKALPGKQSREGESIDEGIKIIADSIDYAVNNGADVINLSLGWQHKDLPANMLSSSTLNSLKKAFQNALDNDVFIAIAAGNSGTDIFSTNKWNDIGNVDFTSTIPTLFSRSFGNIATVSATNARGALASYSNGGINASIAAPGGDAGVRIATEFDNEGTPTKYELIPRSILSTVPTGTGKNFDKDYDFSQGTSMASPMIAGAAALIRAANRNISATETLAILRRSAFVYPEMNNMVDGNRSLNLDGAVSEAMAWDGLTNFIGHQLPSSPVLDFNAFTNAHRMQVKMSTKHGGNSPLEIGLFRVLDSEGTLLNPYGISVRPGDEGYQQLALTSTNIVDPISGVMTANDETTTTKTTLHETDYLTPYIIAGDQIFFAFDEANFDGMTHIRSDGLNGFVFENQLSGGDGSFDDLLIQFTFSDLQ
;
A
#
# COMPACT_ATOMS: atom_id res chain seq x y z
N MET A 1 25.63 -25.05 29.60
CA MET A 1 25.17 -26.32 28.99
C MET A 1 23.93 -26.91 29.66
N THR A 2 23.85 -27.04 30.99
CA THR A 2 22.71 -27.69 31.66
C THR A 2 21.39 -26.91 31.63
N SER A 3 21.40 -25.57 31.60
CA SER A 3 20.16 -24.78 31.50
C SER A 3 19.56 -24.74 30.08
N HIS A 4 20.39 -24.81 29.05
CA HIS A 4 19.97 -24.67 27.65
C HIS A 4 19.28 -25.95 27.16
N ALA A 5 19.86 -27.13 27.46
CA ALA A 5 19.28 -28.42 27.11
C ALA A 5 17.91 -28.66 27.78
N VAL A 6 17.70 -28.12 28.98
CA VAL A 6 16.42 -28.21 29.69
C VAL A 6 15.35 -27.36 29.01
N MET A 7 15.71 -26.16 28.53
CA MET A 7 14.80 -25.25 27.82
C MET A 7 14.40 -25.79 26.45
N THR A 8 15.35 -26.28 25.65
CA THR A 8 15.05 -26.94 24.36
C THR A 8 14.16 -28.16 24.55
N ALA A 9 14.43 -28.97 25.57
CA ALA A 9 13.59 -30.13 25.89
C ALA A 9 12.20 -29.74 26.39
N GLN A 10 12.02 -28.54 26.94
CA GLN A 10 10.71 -28.03 27.34
C GLN A 10 9.91 -27.54 26.12
N VAL A 11 10.52 -26.70 25.27
CA VAL A 11 9.90 -26.21 24.02
C VAL A 11 9.50 -27.39 23.12
N LEU A 12 10.39 -28.37 22.92
CA LEU A 12 10.08 -29.56 22.11
C LEU A 12 8.99 -30.46 22.71
N ARG A 13 8.76 -30.39 24.03
CA ARG A 13 7.69 -31.11 24.73
C ARG A 13 6.35 -30.39 24.64
N GLU A 14 6.37 -29.07 24.62
CA GLU A 14 5.18 -28.20 24.51
C GLU A 14 4.76 -27.97 23.05
N ALA A 15 5.66 -28.20 22.08
CA ALA A 15 5.37 -28.06 20.66
C ALA A 15 4.43 -29.15 20.11
N THR A 16 3.41 -28.72 19.38
CA THR A 16 2.51 -29.60 18.63
C THR A 16 3.27 -30.22 17.46
N ASP A 17 3.35 -31.55 17.42
CA ASP A 17 4.05 -32.29 16.36
C ASP A 17 3.16 -32.44 15.12
N LEU A 18 3.58 -31.81 14.02
CA LEU A 18 2.89 -31.88 12.74
C LEU A 18 3.46 -32.98 11.83
N GLY A 19 4.54 -33.64 12.25
CA GLY A 19 5.20 -34.71 11.51
C GLY A 19 5.98 -34.22 10.28
N VAL A 20 5.98 -35.04 9.24
CA VAL A 20 6.65 -34.73 7.97
C VAL A 20 5.67 -34.04 7.04
N ILE A 21 6.07 -32.89 6.49
CA ILE A 21 5.36 -32.15 5.44
C ILE A 21 6.00 -32.53 4.11
N GLY A 22 5.25 -33.22 3.27
CA GLY A 22 5.68 -33.65 1.95
C GLY A 22 5.46 -32.58 0.89
N PRO A 23 5.90 -32.82 -0.36
CA PRO A 23 5.46 -32.01 -1.50
C PRO A 23 3.96 -32.21 -1.73
N ASN A 24 3.28 -31.20 -2.30
CA ASN A 24 1.83 -31.23 -2.54
C ASN A 24 1.02 -31.55 -1.27
N THR A 25 1.33 -30.86 -0.17
CA THR A 25 0.66 -31.00 1.11
C THR A 25 0.09 -29.65 1.53
N MET A 26 -1.22 -29.58 1.72
CA MET A 26 -1.88 -28.51 2.46
C MET A 26 -2.30 -29.03 3.84
N ARG A 27 -1.93 -28.32 4.91
CA ARG A 27 -2.36 -28.61 6.29
C ARG A 27 -2.91 -27.34 6.93
N THR A 28 -4.17 -27.39 7.33
CA THR A 28 -4.83 -26.28 8.03
C THR A 28 -5.09 -26.66 9.49
N LEU A 29 -4.74 -25.77 10.41
CA LEU A 29 -4.80 -25.97 11.86
C LEU A 29 -5.48 -24.76 12.49
N THR A 30 -6.70 -24.93 13.00
CA THR A 30 -7.36 -23.91 13.83
C THR A 30 -7.00 -24.13 15.30
N THR A 31 -6.51 -23.08 15.95
CA THR A 31 -5.82 -23.15 17.24
C THR A 31 -5.91 -21.80 17.97
N ASP A 32 -5.48 -21.74 19.23
CA ASP A 32 -5.52 -20.55 20.07
C ASP A 32 -4.32 -20.44 21.03
N LEU A 33 -4.07 -19.29 21.65
CA LEU A 33 -2.97 -19.15 22.63
C LEU A 33 -3.29 -19.64 24.07
N GLN A 34 -4.54 -20.07 24.39
CA GLN A 34 -5.02 -20.57 25.72
C GLN A 34 -4.21 -20.14 26.96
N GLY A 35 -4.22 -18.87 27.31
CA GLY A 35 -3.56 -18.36 28.53
C GLY A 35 -2.03 -18.40 28.51
N SER A 36 -1.42 -18.89 27.44
CA SER A 36 0.00 -18.73 27.12
C SER A 36 0.20 -17.47 26.28
N LYS A 37 1.42 -16.90 26.31
CA LYS A 37 1.83 -15.85 25.37
C LYS A 37 2.28 -16.41 24.02
N GLU A 38 2.50 -17.72 23.94
CA GLU A 38 3.16 -18.37 22.80
C GLU A 38 2.63 -19.79 22.55
N ARG A 39 2.64 -20.23 21.29
CA ARG A 39 2.40 -21.62 20.89
C ARG A 39 3.49 -22.07 19.92
N PHE A 40 3.90 -23.34 20.04
CA PHE A 40 4.96 -23.93 19.23
C PHE A 40 4.43 -25.09 18.39
N PHE A 41 4.90 -25.19 17.15
CA PHE A 41 4.67 -26.32 16.26
C PHE A 41 6.02 -26.85 15.80
N LYS A 42 6.14 -28.17 15.66
CA LYS A 42 7.34 -28.80 15.11
C LYS A 42 7.03 -29.66 13.91
N PHE A 43 7.89 -29.63 12.91
CA PHE A 43 7.73 -30.40 11.69
C PHE A 43 9.08 -30.69 11.01
N ARG A 44 9.09 -31.61 10.06
CA ARG A 44 10.22 -31.87 9.16
C ARG A 44 9.76 -31.75 7.71
N LEU A 45 10.61 -31.24 6.84
CA LEU A 45 10.35 -31.24 5.40
C LEU A 45 10.74 -32.59 4.79
N GLY A 46 9.89 -33.12 3.90
CA GLY A 46 10.08 -34.42 3.28
C GLY A 46 11.07 -34.43 2.10
N SER A 47 11.50 -33.26 1.60
CA SER A 47 12.43 -33.14 0.47
C SER A 47 13.23 -31.83 0.52
N PRO A 48 14.49 -31.83 0.03
CA PRO A 48 15.38 -30.67 0.06
C PRO A 48 14.89 -29.47 -0.78
N THR A 49 13.89 -29.67 -1.63
CA THR A 49 13.41 -28.71 -2.63
C THR A 49 11.94 -28.34 -2.43
N ILE A 50 11.45 -28.41 -1.19
CA ILE A 50 10.06 -28.02 -0.88
C ILE A 50 10.07 -26.57 -0.41
N ASP A 51 9.33 -25.72 -1.12
CA ASP A 51 8.92 -24.41 -0.61
C ASP A 51 7.70 -24.59 0.30
N LEU A 52 7.70 -23.92 1.46
CA LEU A 52 6.64 -24.02 2.46
C LEU A 52 6.00 -22.65 2.67
N TYR A 53 4.71 -22.57 2.37
CA TYR A 53 3.87 -21.42 2.58
C TYR A 53 3.24 -21.53 3.95
N THR A 54 3.29 -20.46 4.72
CA THR A 54 2.65 -20.42 6.03
C THR A 54 1.67 -19.27 6.07
N THR A 55 0.37 -19.55 6.15
CA THR A 55 -0.64 -18.48 6.23
C THR A 55 -1.20 -18.43 7.64
N LEU A 56 -1.30 -17.22 8.20
CA LEU A 56 -2.08 -16.98 9.40
C LEU A 56 -3.35 -16.23 9.02
N SER A 57 -4.50 -16.83 9.34
CA SER A 57 -5.80 -16.24 9.03
C SER A 57 -6.77 -16.37 10.21
N ASN A 58 -7.92 -15.72 10.11
CA ASN A 58 -8.95 -15.67 11.16
C ASN A 58 -8.41 -15.17 12.51
N LEU A 59 -7.55 -14.15 12.45
CA LEU A 59 -6.88 -13.57 13.60
C LEU A 59 -7.81 -12.59 14.32
N ASN A 60 -7.95 -12.75 15.64
CA ASN A 60 -8.60 -11.77 16.51
C ASN A 60 -7.60 -10.98 17.37
N TYR A 61 -6.29 -11.17 17.18
CA TYR A 61 -5.18 -10.45 17.82
C TYR A 61 -3.97 -10.39 16.90
N ASP A 62 -3.08 -9.42 17.16
CA ASP A 62 -1.80 -9.33 16.48
C ASP A 62 -0.83 -10.40 17.01
N LEU A 63 -0.36 -11.27 16.13
CA LEU A 63 0.55 -12.37 16.43
C LEU A 63 1.81 -12.26 15.57
N ASP A 64 2.93 -12.59 16.19
CA ASP A 64 4.21 -12.74 15.53
C ASP A 64 4.51 -14.21 15.23
N LEU A 65 4.87 -14.47 13.98
CA LEU A 65 5.33 -15.77 13.52
C LEU A 65 6.85 -15.79 13.47
N TYR A 66 7.44 -16.86 14.00
CA TYR A 66 8.87 -17.11 14.00
C TYR A 66 9.15 -18.53 13.54
N LEU A 67 10.23 -18.73 12.80
CA LEU A 67 10.74 -20.05 12.43
C LEU A 67 12.19 -20.19 12.85
N THR A 68 12.53 -21.36 13.38
CA THR A 68 13.90 -21.73 13.72
C THR A 68 14.11 -23.23 13.52
N THR A 69 15.35 -23.68 13.35
CA THR A 69 15.68 -25.11 13.36
C THR A 69 15.97 -25.58 14.79
N ALA A 70 15.61 -26.82 15.11
CA ALA A 70 15.84 -27.42 16.44
C ALA A 70 17.30 -27.35 16.89
N ASP A 71 18.26 -27.40 15.96
CA ASP A 71 19.70 -27.31 16.27
C ASP A 71 20.14 -25.89 16.69
N LEU A 72 19.46 -24.84 16.22
CA LEU A 72 19.77 -23.45 16.56
C LEU A 72 19.11 -22.99 17.86
N LEU A 73 18.06 -23.68 18.31
CA LEU A 73 17.45 -23.48 19.63
C LEU A 73 18.43 -23.70 20.80
N PHE A 74 19.55 -24.41 20.58
CA PHE A 74 20.58 -24.65 21.59
C PHE A 74 21.41 -23.40 21.96
N GLN A 75 21.33 -22.32 21.18
CA GLN A 75 22.09 -21.07 21.43
C GLN A 75 21.37 -20.08 22.37
N TRP A 76 20.28 -20.51 23.01
CA TRP A 76 19.52 -19.74 23.99
C TRP A 76 20.17 -19.88 25.39
N PRO A 77 20.78 -18.86 26.03
CA PRO A 77 20.48 -17.42 25.99
C PRO A 77 21.69 -16.51 25.68
N VAL A 78 21.46 -15.34 25.06
CA VAL A 78 22.46 -14.27 25.03
C VAL A 78 22.15 -13.26 26.14
N SER A 79 23.02 -13.20 27.15
CA SER A 79 23.06 -12.13 28.15
C SER A 79 23.24 -10.78 27.44
N ASN A 80 22.35 -9.83 27.72
CA ASN A 80 22.31 -8.43 27.23
C ASN A 80 21.22 -8.07 26.20
N GLY A 81 20.13 -8.83 26.10
CA GLY A 81 18.92 -8.35 25.43
C GLY A 81 19.00 -8.23 23.90
N GLN A 82 19.99 -8.88 23.27
CA GLN A 82 19.95 -9.15 21.83
C GLN A 82 19.20 -10.47 21.61
N ALA A 83 18.14 -10.42 20.79
CA ALA A 83 17.25 -11.53 20.50
C ALA A 83 18.00 -12.77 20.00
N GLY A 84 17.58 -13.95 20.47
CA GLY A 84 18.07 -15.24 19.99
C GLY A 84 17.76 -15.46 18.50
N ILE A 85 18.43 -16.45 17.90
CA ILE A 85 18.36 -16.80 16.47
C ILE A 85 16.98 -17.38 16.14
N HIS A 86 16.00 -16.50 15.99
CA HIS A 86 14.69 -16.78 15.41
C HIS A 86 14.54 -15.95 14.16
N THR A 87 14.26 -16.58 13.03
CA THR A 87 13.78 -15.82 11.87
C THR A 87 12.34 -15.42 12.18
N HIS A 88 12.15 -14.21 12.73
CA HIS A 88 10.89 -13.47 12.63
C HIS A 88 10.43 -13.50 11.17
N LEU A 89 9.29 -14.17 10.96
CA LEU A 89 8.70 -14.36 9.65
C LEU A 89 7.74 -13.21 9.35
N ALA A 90 6.87 -12.87 10.30
CA ALA A 90 5.96 -11.74 10.18
C ALA A 90 5.32 -11.35 11.50
N SER A 91 4.76 -10.15 11.51
CA SER A 91 3.79 -9.66 12.49
C SER A 91 2.47 -9.52 11.76
N SER A 92 1.39 -10.12 12.23
CA SER A 92 0.08 -9.76 11.70
C SER A 92 -0.23 -8.32 12.12
N THR A 93 -0.62 -7.49 11.17
CA THR A 93 -0.86 -6.05 11.42
C THR A 93 -2.35 -5.69 11.43
N GLN A 94 -3.25 -6.65 11.23
CA GLN A 94 -4.69 -6.42 11.12
C GLN A 94 -5.48 -7.54 11.81
N ARG A 95 -6.28 -7.18 12.83
CA ARG A 95 -7.41 -8.01 13.27
C ARG A 95 -8.44 -8.03 12.14
N GLY A 96 -8.75 -9.20 11.59
CA GLY A 96 -9.90 -9.38 10.71
C GLY A 96 -9.72 -9.16 9.20
N VAL A 97 -8.51 -9.13 8.66
CA VAL A 97 -8.30 -9.24 7.19
C VAL A 97 -7.89 -10.66 6.82
N ALA A 98 -8.54 -11.20 5.79
CA ALA A 98 -8.31 -12.52 5.25
C ALA A 98 -6.95 -12.58 4.53
N ASP A 99 -6.20 -13.64 4.84
CA ASP A 99 -5.04 -14.14 4.09
C ASP A 99 -3.76 -13.28 4.11
N ASP A 100 -3.13 -13.16 5.29
CA ASP A 100 -1.71 -12.81 5.38
C ASP A 100 -0.89 -14.05 4.94
N GLN A 101 -0.63 -14.17 3.64
CA GLN A 101 0.18 -15.26 3.07
C GLN A 101 1.66 -14.97 3.34
N LEU A 102 2.31 -15.82 4.14
CA LEU A 102 3.73 -15.65 4.46
C LEU A 102 4.55 -16.63 3.62
N PHE A 103 5.37 -16.05 2.75
CA PHE A 103 6.33 -16.79 1.94
C PHE A 103 7.58 -17.17 2.76
N ASN A 104 7.96 -18.46 2.78
CA ASN A 104 9.32 -18.85 3.17
C ASN A 104 9.88 -19.97 2.29
N LYS A 105 10.89 -19.65 1.50
CA LYS A 105 11.75 -20.66 0.87
C LYS A 105 12.70 -21.24 1.90
N LEU A 106 12.45 -22.48 2.34
CA LEU A 106 13.31 -23.18 3.28
C LEU A 106 14.44 -23.92 2.55
N SER A 107 15.54 -23.20 2.31
CA SER A 107 16.72 -23.68 1.58
C SER A 107 17.55 -24.76 2.31
N LYS A 108 17.41 -24.89 3.65
CA LYS A 108 18.14 -25.91 4.45
C LYS A 108 17.22 -26.95 5.09
N SER A 109 16.57 -27.76 4.26
CA SER A 109 15.65 -28.84 4.69
C SER A 109 16.36 -30.13 5.11
N PHE A 110 17.66 -30.25 4.83
CA PHE A 110 18.51 -31.38 5.20
C PHE A 110 19.82 -30.89 5.82
N SER A 111 20.29 -31.62 6.84
CA SER A 111 21.61 -31.42 7.43
C SER A 111 22.71 -31.75 6.43
N ASP A 112 23.94 -31.32 6.70
CA ASP A 112 25.11 -31.60 5.84
C ASP A 112 25.37 -33.12 5.68
N ASN A 113 24.77 -33.95 6.55
CA ASN A 113 24.82 -35.41 6.53
C ASN A 113 23.62 -36.06 5.82
N GLY A 114 22.70 -35.28 5.26
CA GLY A 114 21.54 -35.79 4.50
C GLY A 114 20.34 -36.24 5.36
N GLU A 115 20.29 -35.87 6.65
CA GLU A 115 19.11 -36.10 7.51
C GLU A 115 18.15 -34.90 7.49
N PRO A 116 16.81 -35.10 7.47
CA PRO A 116 15.85 -34.01 7.50
C PRO A 116 16.01 -33.14 8.76
N VAL A 117 16.02 -31.82 8.57
CA VAL A 117 16.10 -30.87 9.68
C VAL A 117 14.73 -30.73 10.33
N GLU A 118 14.71 -30.67 11.67
CA GLU A 118 13.50 -30.36 12.42
C GLU A 118 13.34 -28.85 12.58
N TYR A 119 12.18 -28.34 12.17
CA TYR A 119 11.80 -26.94 12.28
C TYR A 119 10.85 -26.75 13.44
N ILE A 120 11.00 -25.62 14.12
CA ILE A 120 10.12 -25.14 15.17
C ILE A 120 9.52 -23.81 14.70
N LEU A 121 8.21 -23.81 14.50
CA LEU A 121 7.40 -22.63 14.27
C LEU A 121 6.89 -22.13 15.62
N ARG A 122 7.16 -20.88 15.96
CA ARG A 122 6.71 -20.22 17.18
C ARG A 122 5.75 -19.11 16.79
N ILE A 123 4.57 -19.10 17.40
CA ILE A 123 3.57 -18.04 17.27
C ILE A 123 3.48 -17.36 18.63
N ALA A 124 3.77 -16.07 18.69
CA ALA A 124 3.87 -15.32 19.93
C ALA A 124 3.07 -14.02 19.87
N ASP A 125 2.51 -13.62 21.00
CA ASP A 125 1.96 -12.28 21.18
C ASP A 125 3.05 -11.38 21.80
N ASN A 126 3.51 -10.38 21.05
CA ASN A 126 4.55 -9.44 21.50
C ASN A 126 4.01 -8.11 22.02
N TYR A 127 2.72 -7.79 21.84
CA TYR A 127 2.17 -6.55 22.36
C TYR A 127 1.75 -6.75 23.82
N ALA A 128 2.48 -6.09 24.71
CA ALA A 128 2.21 -6.15 26.14
C ALA A 128 0.83 -5.53 26.43
N GLU A 129 -0.15 -6.34 26.81
CA GLU A 129 -0.97 -6.14 28.02
C GLU A 129 -2.00 -7.26 28.28
N ASN A 130 -2.49 -7.29 29.52
CA ASN A 130 -3.32 -8.30 30.15
C ASN A 130 -4.75 -8.39 29.60
N SER A 131 -4.93 -8.72 28.31
CA SER A 131 -6.26 -8.97 27.77
C SER A 131 -6.68 -10.42 28.03
N GLU A 132 -7.61 -10.64 28.96
CA GLU A 132 -8.30 -11.92 29.16
C GLU A 132 -9.20 -12.21 27.94
N GLY A 133 -8.69 -12.96 26.97
CA GLY A 133 -9.44 -13.35 25.76
C GLY A 133 -8.79 -14.52 25.02
N SER A 134 -9.59 -15.39 24.41
CA SER A 134 -9.07 -16.48 23.57
C SER A 134 -8.50 -15.89 22.27
N LYS A 135 -7.21 -16.14 21.99
CA LYS A 135 -6.52 -15.62 20.80
C LYS A 135 -6.51 -16.71 19.73
N THR A 136 -7.58 -16.80 18.95
CA THR A 136 -7.78 -17.84 17.94
C THR A 136 -7.13 -17.44 16.62
N PHE A 137 -6.57 -18.43 15.93
CA PHE A 137 -6.00 -18.26 14.60
C PHE A 137 -6.05 -19.57 13.82
N THR A 138 -5.98 -19.46 12.50
CA THR A 138 -5.81 -20.59 11.59
C THR A 138 -4.40 -20.52 11.01
N LEU A 139 -3.61 -21.57 11.23
CA LEU A 139 -2.31 -21.78 10.60
C LEU A 139 -2.50 -22.73 9.41
N GLU A 140 -2.20 -22.24 8.22
CA GLU A 140 -2.07 -23.07 7.03
C GLU A 140 -0.60 -23.29 6.70
N LEU A 141 -0.25 -24.54 6.39
CA LEU A 141 1.04 -24.95 5.85
C LEU A 141 0.79 -25.55 4.48
N ASP A 142 1.09 -24.79 3.44
CA ASP A 142 0.85 -25.19 2.05
C ASP A 142 2.18 -25.47 1.33
N THR A 143 2.21 -26.55 0.55
CA THR A 143 3.30 -26.91 -0.39
C THR A 143 2.71 -27.37 -1.73
N GLU A 144 1.40 -27.18 -1.92
CA GLU A 144 0.60 -27.66 -3.05
C GLU A 144 0.04 -26.52 -3.89
N THR A 145 -0.70 -25.59 -3.27
CA THR A 145 -1.51 -24.60 -4.00
C THR A 145 -0.59 -23.58 -4.64
N PHE A 146 0.29 -22.96 -3.86
CA PHE A 146 1.23 -21.98 -4.41
C PHE A 146 2.10 -22.54 -5.54
N ALA A 147 2.66 -23.75 -5.38
CA ALA A 147 3.49 -24.37 -6.42
C ALA A 147 2.70 -24.62 -7.73
N LYS A 148 1.37 -24.66 -7.67
CA LYS A 148 0.48 -24.84 -8.82
C LYS A 148 -0.12 -23.54 -9.35
N THR A 149 -0.28 -22.52 -8.51
CA THR A 149 -0.99 -21.28 -8.86
C THR A 149 -0.07 -20.09 -9.08
N THR A 150 1.10 -20.06 -8.44
CA THR A 150 2.00 -18.90 -8.56
C THR A 150 2.77 -18.94 -9.87
N ILE A 151 2.78 -17.81 -10.56
CA ILE A 151 3.51 -17.63 -11.80
C ILE A 151 4.72 -16.74 -11.51
N PHE A 152 5.91 -17.33 -11.62
CA PHE A 152 7.15 -16.57 -11.64
C PHE A 152 7.59 -16.37 -13.09
N PRO A 153 7.93 -15.14 -13.49
CA PRO A 153 8.60 -14.92 -14.76
C PRO A 153 9.96 -15.62 -14.75
N ASN A 154 10.41 -16.12 -15.90
CA ASN A 154 11.67 -16.86 -16.02
C ASN A 154 12.89 -15.95 -16.25
N ASP A 155 12.74 -14.67 -15.90
CA ASP A 155 13.63 -13.56 -16.19
C ASP A 155 14.91 -13.67 -15.35
N HIS A 156 16.04 -13.36 -15.96
CA HIS A 156 17.35 -13.67 -15.41
C HIS A 156 17.65 -13.00 -14.06
N TYR A 157 17.08 -11.81 -13.83
CA TYR A 157 17.37 -10.99 -12.65
C TYR A 157 16.17 -10.83 -11.71
N LEU A 158 15.13 -11.67 -11.85
CA LEU A 158 13.97 -11.63 -10.95
C LEU A 158 14.39 -11.79 -9.48
N ASP A 159 15.42 -12.59 -9.19
CA ASP A 159 15.97 -12.81 -7.85
C ASP A 159 16.66 -11.55 -7.24
N ARG A 160 16.76 -10.46 -8.01
CA ARG A 160 17.26 -9.15 -7.57
C ARG A 160 16.13 -8.12 -7.41
N GLN A 161 14.90 -8.44 -7.78
CA GLN A 161 13.72 -7.58 -7.67
C GLN A 161 12.96 -7.86 -6.36
N TRP A 162 13.61 -7.63 -5.22
CA TRP A 162 13.04 -7.89 -3.89
C TRP A 162 11.66 -7.24 -3.69
N TYR A 163 11.42 -6.10 -4.33
CA TYR A 163 10.18 -5.35 -4.22
C TYR A 163 8.98 -6.03 -4.89
N LEU A 164 9.22 -6.92 -5.86
CA LEU A 164 8.19 -7.79 -6.45
C LEU A 164 7.96 -9.01 -5.57
N PHE A 165 9.05 -9.52 -5.00
CA PHE A 165 9.04 -10.72 -4.18
C PHE A 165 10.24 -10.79 -3.24
N ASN A 166 9.99 -10.66 -1.93
CA ASN A 166 11.00 -10.57 -0.89
C ASN A 166 11.02 -11.85 -0.05
N ASN A 167 11.74 -12.85 -0.55
CA ASN A 167 11.95 -14.11 0.15
C ASN A 167 13.01 -14.05 1.27
N SER A 168 13.66 -12.90 1.46
CA SER A 168 14.76 -12.63 2.41
C SER A 168 15.98 -13.58 2.38
N ASP A 169 16.04 -14.53 1.44
CA ASP A 169 16.95 -15.71 1.38
C ASP A 169 17.92 -15.78 2.58
N VAL A 170 17.38 -16.25 3.70
CA VAL A 170 18.15 -16.43 4.92
C VAL A 170 18.73 -17.83 4.90
N GLU A 171 20.00 -17.98 4.53
CA GLU A 171 20.76 -19.09 5.09
C GLU A 171 20.69 -18.95 6.62
N LEU A 172 20.07 -19.90 7.32
CA LEU A 172 19.76 -19.82 8.75
C LEU A 172 20.98 -19.50 9.66
N GLY A 173 22.21 -19.66 9.16
CA GLY A 173 23.44 -19.26 9.84
C GLY A 173 23.78 -17.76 9.76
N GLN A 174 23.20 -17.01 8.82
CA GLN A 174 23.38 -15.55 8.61
C GLN A 174 22.16 -14.71 9.07
N ALA A 175 21.16 -15.36 9.69
CA ALA A 175 19.83 -14.80 9.99
C ALA A 175 19.85 -13.48 10.77
N LEU A 176 20.68 -13.36 11.80
CA LEU A 176 20.76 -12.13 12.59
C LEU A 176 21.31 -10.93 11.79
N GLN A 177 22.10 -11.17 10.75
CA GLN A 177 22.69 -10.11 9.92
C GLN A 177 21.77 -9.72 8.75
N ARG A 178 20.95 -10.64 8.21
CA ARG A 178 20.03 -10.36 7.09
C ARG A 178 18.64 -9.85 7.53
N GLN A 179 18.16 -10.24 8.72
CA GLN A 179 16.94 -9.65 9.30
C GLN A 179 17.09 -8.16 9.66
N ALA A 180 18.33 -7.69 9.86
CA ALA A 180 18.61 -6.26 10.02
C ALA A 180 18.57 -5.47 8.70
N VAL A 181 18.46 -6.16 7.55
CA VAL A 181 18.68 -5.62 6.20
C VAL A 181 17.36 -5.53 5.42
N SER A 182 16.53 -6.57 5.48
CA SER A 182 15.20 -6.67 4.86
C SER A 182 14.25 -7.41 5.81
N LYS A 183 12.97 -7.01 5.86
CA LYS A 183 11.89 -7.74 6.55
C LYS A 183 11.23 -8.64 5.51
N LEU A 184 11.12 -9.93 5.82
CA LEU A 184 10.49 -10.92 4.96
C LEU A 184 9.06 -10.48 4.60
N ASN A 185 8.62 -10.76 3.36
CA ASN A 185 7.27 -10.45 2.87
C ASN A 185 6.93 -8.94 2.88
N VAL A 186 7.94 -8.08 2.98
CA VAL A 186 7.80 -6.67 2.64
C VAL A 186 8.16 -6.52 1.17
N ASP A 187 7.13 -6.67 0.35
CA ASP A 187 7.11 -6.50 -1.11
C ASP A 187 5.67 -6.10 -1.51
N ILE A 188 5.33 -6.22 -2.80
CA ILE A 188 4.00 -5.88 -3.30
C ILE A 188 3.11 -7.11 -3.56
N ALA A 189 3.54 -8.33 -3.22
CA ALA A 189 2.87 -9.60 -3.56
C ALA A 189 2.63 -9.76 -5.08
N ALA A 190 3.68 -9.54 -5.90
CA ALA A 190 3.52 -9.57 -7.35
C ALA A 190 3.25 -10.97 -7.93
N PRO A 191 3.95 -12.05 -7.51
CA PRO A 191 3.68 -13.39 -8.02
C PRO A 191 2.25 -13.87 -7.76
N GLU A 192 1.68 -13.51 -6.61
CA GLU A 192 0.29 -13.77 -6.24
C GLU A 192 -0.65 -13.03 -7.21
N ALA A 193 -0.40 -11.75 -7.48
CA ALA A 193 -1.20 -10.98 -8.44
C ALA A 193 -1.10 -11.54 -9.87
N TRP A 194 0.10 -11.92 -10.31
CA TRP A 194 0.33 -12.44 -11.66
C TRP A 194 -0.32 -13.80 -11.92
N SER A 195 -0.66 -14.56 -10.87
CA SER A 195 -1.51 -15.75 -11.00
C SER A 195 -2.93 -15.42 -11.48
N LYS A 196 -3.38 -14.18 -11.26
CA LYS A 196 -4.71 -13.66 -11.60
C LYS A 196 -4.67 -12.86 -12.90
N ILE A 197 -3.75 -11.89 -12.98
CA ILE A 197 -3.53 -11.07 -14.18
C ILE A 197 -2.09 -10.51 -14.19
N ASN A 198 -1.46 -10.59 -15.35
CA ASN A 198 -0.13 -9.99 -15.61
C ASN A 198 -0.11 -9.20 -16.94
N ASN A 199 -1.16 -9.33 -17.76
CA ASN A 199 -1.27 -8.69 -19.05
C ASN A 199 -2.19 -7.45 -18.96
N ALA A 200 -1.66 -6.30 -19.35
CA ALA A 200 -2.35 -5.03 -19.54
C ALA A 200 -2.07 -4.45 -20.93
N SER A 201 -1.97 -5.32 -21.95
CA SER A 201 -1.57 -4.97 -23.32
C SER A 201 -2.52 -4.00 -24.04
N ASP A 202 -3.72 -3.79 -23.50
CA ASP A 202 -4.74 -2.84 -23.97
C ASP A 202 -4.77 -1.54 -23.16
N ILE A 203 -3.82 -1.35 -22.24
CA ILE A 203 -3.68 -0.18 -21.39
C ILE A 203 -2.45 0.62 -21.81
N ALA A 204 -2.66 1.89 -22.13
CA ALA A 204 -1.58 2.82 -22.42
C ALA A 204 -1.09 3.54 -21.16
N VAL A 205 0.22 3.44 -20.88
CA VAL A 205 0.87 4.04 -19.72
C VAL A 205 1.90 5.08 -20.19
N ALA A 206 1.57 6.35 -20.04
CA ALA A 206 2.47 7.44 -20.37
C ALA A 206 3.59 7.60 -19.33
N VAL A 207 4.83 7.58 -19.80
CA VAL A 207 6.04 7.80 -19.01
C VAL A 207 6.56 9.19 -19.31
N ILE A 208 6.14 10.18 -18.51
CA ILE A 208 6.59 11.57 -18.64
C ILE A 208 7.86 11.74 -17.80
N ASP A 209 9.02 11.69 -18.45
CA ASP A 209 10.32 11.62 -17.77
C ASP A 209 11.48 12.12 -18.68
N THR A 210 12.69 11.58 -18.56
CA THR A 210 13.86 11.90 -19.42
C THR A 210 13.81 11.23 -20.80
N GLY A 211 12.70 10.59 -21.15
CA GLY A 211 12.56 9.73 -22.32
C GLY A 211 12.60 8.24 -21.95
N VAL A 212 12.49 7.36 -22.96
CA VAL A 212 12.63 5.91 -22.79
C VAL A 212 13.51 5.38 -23.93
N ASP A 213 14.46 4.49 -23.65
CA ASP A 213 15.11 3.66 -24.68
C ASP A 213 14.07 2.69 -25.25
N TYR A 214 13.34 3.15 -26.27
CA TYR A 214 12.27 2.39 -26.93
C TYR A 214 12.81 1.22 -27.78
N ASN A 215 14.14 1.06 -27.87
CA ASN A 215 14.78 -0.09 -28.50
C ASN A 215 15.35 -1.08 -27.48
N HIS A 216 15.19 -0.82 -26.18
CA HIS A 216 15.67 -1.72 -25.14
C HIS A 216 15.04 -3.12 -25.32
N PRO A 217 15.83 -4.21 -25.36
CA PRO A 217 15.32 -5.55 -25.67
C PRO A 217 14.17 -6.02 -24.77
N ASP A 218 14.16 -5.54 -23.53
CA ASP A 218 13.18 -5.87 -22.50
C ASP A 218 11.95 -4.93 -22.48
N LEU A 219 11.95 -3.86 -23.29
CA LEU A 219 10.86 -2.88 -23.36
C LEU A 219 10.20 -2.83 -24.74
N ILE A 220 10.92 -3.13 -25.81
CA ILE A 220 10.52 -2.86 -27.21
C ILE A 220 9.14 -3.42 -27.58
N ASN A 221 8.75 -4.57 -27.01
CA ASN A 221 7.45 -5.19 -27.27
C ASN A 221 6.29 -4.51 -26.55
N ASN A 222 6.58 -3.75 -25.50
CA ASN A 222 5.63 -2.98 -24.70
C ASN A 222 5.62 -1.49 -25.07
N ILE A 223 6.36 -1.04 -26.08
CA ILE A 223 6.31 0.36 -26.51
C ILE A 223 4.99 0.65 -27.23
N TRP A 224 4.31 1.71 -26.79
CA TRP A 224 3.17 2.30 -27.46
C TRP A 224 3.59 2.88 -28.81
N ILE A 225 2.72 2.72 -29.80
CA ILE A 225 2.98 3.15 -31.18
C ILE A 225 1.80 3.97 -31.67
N ASN A 226 2.06 5.23 -32.07
CA ASN A 226 1.09 6.02 -32.82
C ASN A 226 1.01 5.51 -34.27
N ARG A 227 0.14 4.53 -34.52
CA ARG A 227 -0.06 4.02 -35.89
C ARG A 227 -0.76 5.02 -36.82
N ASN A 228 -1.34 6.08 -36.26
CA ASN A 228 -2.01 7.12 -37.04
C ASN A 228 -1.01 8.16 -37.57
N ASP A 229 0.21 8.22 -37.03
CA ASP A 229 1.26 9.15 -37.45
C ASP A 229 2.59 8.43 -37.81
N PRO A 230 2.66 7.76 -38.97
CA PRO A 230 3.86 7.04 -39.41
C PRO A 230 4.99 8.01 -39.81
N ILE A 231 6.24 7.64 -39.51
CA ILE A 231 7.42 8.47 -39.82
C ILE A 231 7.57 8.72 -41.33
N ASN A 232 7.08 9.87 -41.80
CA ASN A 232 7.07 10.26 -43.22
C ASN A 232 7.29 11.77 -43.46
N GLY A 233 7.42 12.58 -42.41
CA GLY A 233 7.59 14.03 -42.47
C GLY A 233 6.28 14.83 -42.43
N ILE A 234 5.16 14.23 -42.05
CA ILE A 234 3.82 14.82 -42.01
C ILE A 234 3.22 14.54 -40.62
N ASP A 235 2.32 15.40 -40.17
CA ASP A 235 1.45 15.19 -39.00
C ASP A 235 0.14 14.62 -39.56
N ASP A 236 0.06 13.29 -39.66
CA ASP A 236 -1.03 12.57 -40.35
C ASP A 236 -2.32 12.49 -39.52
N ASP A 237 -2.21 12.50 -38.19
CA ASP A 237 -3.36 12.48 -37.28
C ASP A 237 -3.85 13.89 -36.89
N GLY A 238 -3.07 14.93 -37.21
CA GLY A 238 -3.42 16.33 -37.02
C GLY A 238 -3.37 16.76 -35.55
N ASN A 239 -2.62 16.05 -34.71
CA ASN A 239 -2.51 16.31 -33.27
C ASN A 239 -1.53 17.46 -32.96
N GLY A 240 -0.79 17.95 -33.95
CA GLY A 240 0.20 19.04 -33.84
C GLY A 240 1.64 18.58 -33.68
N TYR A 241 1.90 17.28 -33.63
CA TYR A 241 3.18 16.64 -33.33
C TYR A 241 3.59 15.73 -34.48
N LYS A 242 4.34 16.30 -35.41
CA LYS A 242 4.74 15.61 -36.64
C LYS A 242 5.68 14.42 -36.39
N ASP A 243 5.31 13.26 -36.92
CA ASP A 243 6.03 11.97 -36.84
C ASP A 243 6.20 11.45 -35.40
N ASP A 244 5.23 11.65 -34.50
CA ASP A 244 5.27 11.26 -33.08
C ASP A 244 5.03 9.75 -32.84
N TYR A 245 5.52 8.93 -33.76
CA TYR A 245 5.28 7.49 -33.87
C TYR A 245 5.60 6.69 -32.59
N TYR A 246 6.63 7.08 -31.83
CA TYR A 246 7.03 6.46 -30.56
C TYR A 246 6.73 7.36 -29.35
N GLY A 247 6.02 8.47 -29.53
CA GLY A 247 5.86 9.53 -28.54
C GLY A 247 6.59 10.82 -28.91
N TRP A 248 6.69 11.75 -27.96
CA TRP A 248 7.18 13.11 -28.21
C TRP A 248 8.22 13.56 -27.19
N ASP A 249 9.20 14.34 -27.65
CA ASP A 249 10.15 15.06 -26.81
C ASP A 249 9.72 16.53 -26.67
N PHE A 250 9.03 16.85 -25.57
CA PHE A 250 8.68 18.23 -25.22
C PHE A 250 9.88 19.05 -24.77
N TRP A 251 10.92 18.40 -24.25
CA TRP A 251 12.14 19.09 -23.83
C TRP A 251 12.87 19.65 -25.04
N ASN A 252 13.11 18.84 -26.08
CA ASN A 252 13.76 19.28 -27.30
C ASN A 252 12.81 19.83 -28.36
N ASN A 253 11.51 19.59 -28.21
CA ASN A 253 10.45 19.90 -29.16
C ASN A 253 10.68 19.20 -30.51
N ASP A 254 10.86 17.89 -30.45
CA ASP A 254 10.99 16.99 -31.61
C ASP A 254 10.35 15.62 -31.36
N ASN A 255 10.39 14.76 -32.36
CA ASN A 255 9.73 13.45 -32.35
C ASN A 255 10.62 12.31 -31.83
N ASN A 256 11.66 12.62 -31.06
CA ASN A 256 12.60 11.62 -30.54
C ASN A 256 12.58 11.55 -29.01
N PRO A 257 11.66 10.77 -28.41
CA PRO A 257 11.56 10.61 -26.96
C PRO A 257 12.61 9.66 -26.36
N GLU A 258 13.76 9.46 -27.02
CA GLU A 258 14.83 8.57 -26.57
C GLU A 258 15.46 9.06 -25.26
N ASP A 259 15.77 8.13 -24.36
CA ASP A 259 16.38 8.45 -23.07
C ASP A 259 17.90 8.57 -23.15
N ASP A 260 18.40 9.80 -23.00
CA ASP A 260 19.83 10.08 -22.92
C ASP A 260 20.36 10.22 -21.49
N ALA A 261 19.52 10.14 -20.44
CA ALA A 261 19.87 10.33 -19.03
C ALA A 261 19.76 9.09 -18.13
N SER A 262 19.00 8.06 -18.53
CA SER A 262 18.71 6.76 -17.89
C SER A 262 17.53 6.66 -16.93
N HIS A 263 17.01 7.78 -16.44
CA HIS A 263 15.99 7.77 -15.40
C HIS A 263 14.62 7.28 -15.93
N GLY A 264 14.18 7.82 -17.06
CA GLY A 264 12.89 7.43 -17.65
C GLY A 264 12.84 5.99 -18.13
N THR A 265 13.94 5.43 -18.63
CA THR A 265 14.03 3.99 -18.97
C THR A 265 13.92 3.11 -17.72
N HIS A 266 14.47 3.54 -16.58
CA HIS A 266 14.36 2.82 -15.31
C HIS A 266 12.93 2.79 -14.78
N VAL A 267 12.26 3.95 -14.88
CA VAL A 267 10.84 4.10 -14.58
C VAL A 267 9.99 3.21 -15.49
N ALA A 268 10.24 3.24 -16.80
CA ALA A 268 9.51 2.44 -17.80
C ALA A 268 9.61 0.92 -17.54
N GLY A 269 10.82 0.41 -17.25
CA GLY A 269 11.00 -1.01 -16.93
C GLY A 269 10.32 -1.44 -15.64
N THR A 270 10.22 -0.55 -14.66
CA THR A 270 9.50 -0.84 -13.41
C THR A 270 8.00 -1.01 -13.68
N ILE A 271 7.44 -0.20 -14.59
CA ILE A 271 6.03 -0.30 -15.01
C ILE A 271 5.81 -1.59 -15.80
N GLY A 272 6.60 -1.82 -16.85
CA GLY A 272 6.30 -2.86 -17.84
C GLY A 272 7.47 -3.32 -18.69
N ALA A 273 8.61 -3.68 -18.08
CA ALA A 273 9.51 -4.63 -18.74
C ALA A 273 8.78 -5.95 -19.03
N GLU A 274 9.04 -6.54 -20.20
CA GLU A 274 8.36 -7.74 -20.68
C GLU A 274 8.67 -8.93 -19.77
N GLY A 275 7.67 -9.40 -19.03
CA GLY A 275 7.84 -10.54 -18.15
C GLY A 275 7.88 -11.87 -18.91
N ASN A 276 8.61 -12.84 -18.38
CA ASN A 276 8.69 -14.23 -18.84
C ASN A 276 9.31 -14.41 -20.24
N ASN A 277 10.23 -13.53 -20.61
CA ASN A 277 10.94 -13.52 -21.89
C ASN A 277 12.38 -14.07 -21.82
N GLN A 278 12.81 -14.59 -20.65
CA GLN A 278 14.15 -15.13 -20.37
C GLN A 278 15.29 -14.12 -20.48
N ILE A 279 15.01 -12.82 -20.43
CA ILE A 279 16.03 -11.78 -20.31
C ILE A 279 15.74 -10.93 -19.09
N GLY A 280 16.71 -10.09 -18.72
CA GLY A 280 16.46 -8.94 -17.86
C GLY A 280 15.62 -9.18 -16.60
N ILE A 281 14.59 -8.35 -16.49
CA ILE A 281 13.73 -8.17 -15.33
C ILE A 281 12.26 -8.23 -15.75
N SER A 282 11.37 -8.41 -14.77
CA SER A 282 9.93 -8.26 -15.00
C SER A 282 9.46 -6.88 -14.57
N GLY A 283 8.66 -6.21 -15.39
CA GLY A 283 7.84 -5.08 -14.94
C GLY A 283 6.67 -5.56 -14.07
N ILE A 284 5.91 -4.62 -13.51
CA ILE A 284 4.66 -4.95 -12.81
C ILE A 284 3.60 -5.50 -13.78
N ALA A 285 3.38 -4.81 -14.90
CA ALA A 285 2.53 -5.27 -15.98
C ALA A 285 3.41 -5.88 -17.08
N TRP A 286 3.41 -7.21 -17.21
CA TRP A 286 4.31 -7.91 -18.14
C TRP A 286 4.07 -7.52 -19.58
N ASP A 287 2.81 -7.28 -19.94
CA ASP A 287 2.43 -6.73 -21.23
C ASP A 287 1.71 -5.40 -21.01
N THR A 288 2.13 -4.32 -21.68
CA THR A 288 1.46 -3.01 -21.63
C THR A 288 1.85 -2.14 -22.83
N GLN A 289 1.35 -0.91 -22.91
CA GLN A 289 1.75 0.07 -23.92
C GLN A 289 2.38 1.29 -23.25
N LEU A 290 3.68 1.22 -22.99
CA LEU A 290 4.49 2.32 -22.47
C LEU A 290 4.55 3.42 -23.53
N MET A 291 4.03 4.61 -23.24
CA MET A 291 4.07 5.79 -24.11
C MET A 291 5.19 6.73 -23.65
N PRO A 292 6.37 6.72 -24.31
CA PRO A 292 7.48 7.62 -23.99
C PRO A 292 7.12 9.08 -24.22
N ILE A 293 7.27 9.91 -23.18
CA ILE A 293 7.16 11.37 -23.29
C ILE A 293 8.36 11.99 -22.59
N LYS A 294 9.24 12.62 -23.36
CA LYS A 294 10.43 13.27 -22.80
C LYS A 294 10.09 14.71 -22.41
N ALA A 295 10.09 14.98 -21.12
CA ALA A 295 9.73 16.25 -20.52
C ALA A 295 10.81 16.79 -19.57
N LEU A 296 11.87 16.00 -19.33
CA LEU A 296 12.99 16.34 -18.47
C LEU A 296 14.32 16.40 -19.25
N PRO A 297 15.28 17.20 -18.76
CA PRO A 297 16.58 17.30 -19.39
C PRO A 297 17.30 15.96 -19.43
N GLY A 298 17.98 15.76 -20.55
CA GLY A 298 18.94 14.69 -20.76
C GLY A 298 20.33 14.94 -20.17
N LYS A 299 21.33 14.28 -20.75
CA LYS A 299 22.75 14.66 -20.55
C LYS A 299 23.06 16.05 -21.10
N GLN A 300 22.24 16.55 -22.02
CA GLN A 300 22.31 17.89 -22.58
C GLN A 300 21.19 18.75 -22.00
N SER A 301 21.44 19.40 -20.87
CA SER A 301 20.54 20.43 -20.34
C SER A 301 20.68 21.71 -21.17
N ARG A 302 19.55 22.34 -21.51
CA ARG A 302 19.54 23.68 -22.10
C ARG A 302 19.92 24.69 -21.01
N GLU A 303 20.91 25.54 -21.25
CA GLU A 303 21.27 26.60 -20.30
C GLU A 303 20.18 27.68 -20.27
N GLY A 304 19.72 28.06 -19.07
CA GLY A 304 18.87 29.24 -18.87
C GLY A 304 17.36 29.01 -18.85
N GLU A 305 16.89 27.77 -18.82
CA GLU A 305 15.45 27.49 -18.70
C GLU A 305 14.89 27.86 -17.33
N SER A 306 13.68 28.43 -17.35
CA SER A 306 12.97 28.82 -16.13
C SER A 306 12.14 27.67 -15.58
N ILE A 307 11.88 27.69 -14.27
CA ILE A 307 10.95 26.74 -13.64
C ILE A 307 9.55 26.81 -14.27
N ASP A 308 9.10 27.99 -14.66
CA ASP A 308 7.78 28.22 -15.27
C ASP A 308 7.66 27.47 -16.61
N GLU A 309 8.74 27.44 -17.39
CA GLU A 309 8.81 26.71 -18.65
C GLU A 309 8.80 25.19 -18.42
N GLY A 310 9.58 24.70 -17.45
CA GLY A 310 9.56 23.29 -17.06
C GLY A 310 8.17 22.81 -16.63
N ILE A 311 7.47 23.58 -15.77
CA ILE A 311 6.11 23.22 -15.33
C ILE A 311 5.11 23.27 -16.49
N LYS A 312 5.27 24.22 -17.42
CA LYS A 312 4.43 24.26 -18.62
C LYS A 312 4.67 23.04 -19.51
N ILE A 313 5.93 22.63 -19.70
CA ILE A 313 6.29 21.39 -20.42
C ILE A 313 5.58 20.20 -19.78
N ILE A 314 5.56 20.08 -18.46
CA ILE A 314 4.82 19.00 -17.76
C ILE A 314 3.31 19.08 -18.05
N ALA A 315 2.71 20.27 -18.00
CA ALA A 315 1.29 20.45 -18.29
C ALA A 315 0.95 20.04 -19.74
N ASP A 316 1.75 20.51 -20.71
CA ASP A 316 1.57 20.17 -22.13
C ASP A 316 1.80 18.67 -22.38
N SER A 317 2.73 18.03 -21.65
CA SER A 317 2.99 16.58 -21.70
C SER A 317 1.82 15.76 -21.17
N ILE A 318 1.16 16.20 -20.09
CA ILE A 318 -0.04 15.55 -19.55
C ILE A 318 -1.17 15.66 -20.58
N ASP A 319 -1.41 16.84 -21.15
CA ASP A 319 -2.44 17.02 -22.17
C ASP A 319 -2.18 16.16 -23.41
N TYR A 320 -0.94 16.04 -23.86
CA TYR A 320 -0.55 15.13 -24.94
C TYR A 320 -0.85 13.67 -24.60
N ALA A 321 -0.48 13.21 -23.40
CA ALA A 321 -0.74 11.84 -22.97
C ALA A 321 -2.24 11.52 -23.01
N VAL A 322 -3.05 12.41 -22.45
CA VAL A 322 -4.52 12.29 -22.44
C VAL A 322 -5.08 12.25 -23.86
N ASN A 323 -4.66 13.19 -24.72
CA ASN A 323 -5.17 13.30 -26.09
C ASN A 323 -4.74 12.11 -26.98
N ASN A 324 -3.62 11.47 -26.67
CA ASN A 324 -3.13 10.26 -27.34
C ASN A 324 -3.62 8.95 -26.70
N GLY A 325 -4.57 9.03 -25.76
CA GLY A 325 -5.29 7.87 -25.23
C GLY A 325 -4.56 7.14 -24.11
N ALA A 326 -3.71 7.81 -23.33
CA ALA A 326 -3.16 7.24 -22.10
C ALA A 326 -4.29 6.92 -21.11
N ASP A 327 -4.28 5.71 -20.54
CA ASP A 327 -5.13 5.31 -19.42
C ASP A 327 -4.48 5.65 -18.07
N VAL A 328 -3.15 5.62 -18.04
CA VAL A 328 -2.33 5.88 -16.86
C VAL A 328 -1.18 6.81 -17.23
N ILE A 329 -0.84 7.75 -16.34
CA ILE A 329 0.33 8.62 -16.46
C ILE A 329 1.22 8.41 -15.23
N ASN A 330 2.51 8.18 -15.44
CA ASN A 330 3.52 8.24 -14.38
C ASN A 330 4.34 9.53 -14.48
N LEU A 331 4.43 10.25 -13.36
CA LEU A 331 5.23 11.46 -13.17
C LEU A 331 6.28 11.23 -12.07
N SER A 332 7.42 10.66 -12.44
CA SER A 332 8.55 10.43 -11.54
C SER A 332 9.45 11.67 -11.37
N LEU A 333 8.83 12.83 -11.19
CA LEU A 333 9.48 14.14 -11.26
C LEU A 333 8.95 15.12 -10.22
N GLY A 334 9.74 16.14 -9.92
CA GLY A 334 9.23 17.31 -9.21
C GLY A 334 10.31 18.25 -8.69
N TRP A 335 9.87 19.45 -8.31
CA TRP A 335 10.72 20.51 -7.74
C TRP A 335 10.26 20.85 -6.33
N GLN A 336 11.20 21.14 -5.43
CA GLN A 336 10.86 21.55 -4.08
C GLN A 336 10.62 23.05 -4.01
N HIS A 337 9.60 23.49 -3.29
CA HIS A 337 9.34 24.92 -3.11
C HIS A 337 10.54 25.68 -2.49
N LYS A 338 11.38 25.04 -1.65
CA LYS A 338 12.60 25.70 -1.13
C LYS A 338 13.62 26.08 -2.22
N ASP A 339 13.57 25.38 -3.35
CA ASP A 339 14.37 25.66 -4.54
C ASP A 339 13.67 26.71 -5.45
N LEU A 340 12.46 27.15 -5.07
CA LEU A 340 11.59 28.10 -5.76
C LEU A 340 11.43 29.38 -4.92
N PRO A 341 12.13 30.47 -5.23
CA PRO A 341 11.82 31.78 -4.65
C PRO A 341 10.33 32.11 -4.82
N ALA A 342 9.68 32.69 -3.81
CA ALA A 342 8.23 32.97 -3.74
C ALA A 342 7.63 33.83 -4.89
N ASN A 343 8.45 34.26 -5.84
CA ASN A 343 8.12 35.15 -6.95
C ASN A 343 8.41 34.53 -8.33
N MET A 344 8.75 33.24 -8.40
CA MET A 344 9.20 32.55 -9.63
C MET A 344 8.11 31.77 -10.36
N LEU A 345 6.93 31.59 -9.76
CA LEU A 345 5.83 30.85 -10.38
C LEU A 345 4.71 31.80 -10.77
N SER A 346 4.42 31.89 -12.07
CA SER A 346 3.29 32.69 -12.52
C SER A 346 1.97 31.99 -12.19
N SER A 347 0.95 32.75 -11.79
CA SER A 347 -0.40 32.20 -11.60
C SER A 347 -0.94 31.54 -12.87
N SER A 348 -0.52 32.00 -14.06
CA SER A 348 -0.83 31.35 -15.34
C SER A 348 -0.25 29.95 -15.46
N THR A 349 1.01 29.74 -15.07
CA THR A 349 1.68 28.44 -15.13
C THR A 349 0.99 27.42 -14.22
N LEU A 350 0.73 27.82 -12.97
CA LEU A 350 0.01 26.98 -12.00
C LEU A 350 -1.41 26.64 -12.48
N ASN A 351 -2.08 27.59 -13.12
CA ASN A 351 -3.38 27.34 -13.73
C ASN A 351 -3.31 26.39 -14.93
N SER A 352 -2.25 26.42 -15.74
CA SER A 352 -2.04 25.45 -16.83
C SER A 352 -1.88 24.04 -16.30
N LEU A 353 -1.02 23.84 -15.31
CA LEU A 353 -0.84 22.52 -14.67
C LEU A 353 -2.15 22.01 -14.04
N LYS A 354 -2.88 22.88 -13.32
CA LYS A 354 -4.19 22.52 -12.76
C LYS A 354 -5.20 22.13 -13.84
N LYS A 355 -5.19 22.81 -14.99
CA LYS A 355 -6.06 22.46 -16.14
C LYS A 355 -5.68 21.13 -16.76
N ALA A 356 -4.40 20.81 -16.89
CA ALA A 356 -3.96 19.52 -17.41
C ALA A 356 -4.37 18.37 -16.49
N PHE A 357 -4.26 18.56 -15.17
CA PHE A 357 -4.81 17.60 -14.20
C PHE A 357 -6.34 17.47 -14.26
N GLN A 358 -7.05 18.57 -14.45
CA GLN A 358 -8.49 18.52 -14.68
C GLN A 358 -8.83 17.78 -15.99
N ASN A 359 -8.09 18.03 -17.07
CA ASN A 359 -8.27 17.35 -18.35
C ASN A 359 -8.07 15.84 -18.22
N ALA A 360 -7.04 15.41 -17.47
CA ALA A 360 -6.84 14.00 -17.15
C ALA A 360 -8.00 13.41 -16.34
N LEU A 361 -8.52 14.13 -15.34
CA LEU A 361 -9.70 13.68 -14.58
C LEU A 361 -10.95 13.58 -15.47
N ASP A 362 -11.22 14.59 -16.29
CA ASP A 362 -12.39 14.66 -17.18
C ASP A 362 -12.37 13.56 -18.26
N ASN A 363 -11.19 13.03 -18.59
CA ASN A 363 -11.00 11.94 -19.56
C ASN A 363 -10.66 10.59 -18.89
N ASP A 364 -10.90 10.44 -17.59
CA ASP A 364 -10.72 9.19 -16.84
C ASP A 364 -9.28 8.61 -16.88
N VAL A 365 -8.27 9.47 -16.79
CA VAL A 365 -6.85 9.09 -16.80
C VAL A 365 -6.30 9.08 -15.38
N PHE A 366 -5.74 7.95 -14.94
CA PHE A 366 -5.11 7.85 -13.62
C PHE A 366 -3.69 8.42 -13.63
N ILE A 367 -3.27 9.10 -12.56
CA ILE A 367 -1.92 9.68 -12.46
C ILE A 367 -1.22 9.23 -11.19
N ALA A 368 -0.03 8.64 -11.32
CA ALA A 368 0.91 8.42 -10.22
C ALA A 368 2.00 9.49 -10.23
N ILE A 369 2.24 10.14 -9.08
CA ILE A 369 3.25 11.20 -8.92
C ILE A 369 4.17 10.87 -7.76
N ALA A 370 5.49 10.92 -7.98
CA ALA A 370 6.48 10.79 -6.92
C ALA A 370 6.39 11.92 -5.88
N ALA A 371 6.36 11.58 -4.58
CA ALA A 371 6.24 12.57 -3.50
C ALA A 371 7.47 13.50 -3.35
N GLY A 372 8.65 13.06 -3.81
CA GLY A 372 9.92 13.77 -3.68
C GLY A 372 10.87 13.15 -2.65
N ASN A 373 12.14 13.58 -2.66
CA ASN A 373 13.24 12.86 -2.00
C ASN A 373 14.04 13.71 -0.97
N SER A 374 13.37 14.50 -0.12
CA SER A 374 14.04 15.34 0.90
C SER A 374 13.74 14.99 2.35
N GLY A 375 12.97 13.94 2.62
CA GLY A 375 12.61 13.55 3.99
C GLY A 375 11.71 14.56 4.69
N THR A 376 10.87 15.29 3.93
CA THR A 376 10.01 16.36 4.46
C THR A 376 8.53 15.98 4.38
N ASP A 377 7.72 16.55 5.28
CA ASP A 377 6.27 16.58 5.12
C ASP A 377 5.89 17.51 3.95
N ILE A 378 5.22 16.99 2.93
CA ILE A 378 4.88 17.71 1.69
C ILE A 378 3.81 18.80 1.89
N PHE A 379 3.14 18.88 3.05
CA PHE A 379 2.05 19.84 3.25
C PHE A 379 1.82 20.30 4.70
N SER A 380 2.87 20.48 5.50
CA SER A 380 2.74 20.78 6.92
C SER A 380 2.22 22.19 7.28
N THR A 381 1.09 22.69 6.76
CA THR A 381 0.20 23.65 7.47
C THR A 381 -1.25 23.69 6.95
N ASN A 382 -2.18 23.93 7.89
CA ASN A 382 -3.62 24.18 7.70
C ASN A 382 -3.95 25.54 7.04
N LYS A 383 -3.21 26.01 6.03
CA LYS A 383 -3.44 27.33 5.41
C LYS A 383 -3.62 27.26 3.89
N TRP A 384 -4.76 26.72 3.48
CA TRP A 384 -5.17 26.61 2.08
C TRP A 384 -5.86 27.87 1.50
N ASN A 385 -6.00 28.95 2.28
CA ASN A 385 -6.90 30.05 1.91
C ASN A 385 -6.28 31.28 1.23
N ASP A 386 -5.00 31.27 0.87
CA ASP A 386 -4.42 32.37 0.07
C ASP A 386 -3.46 31.83 -1.00
N ILE A 387 -3.86 31.97 -2.27
CA ILE A 387 -3.06 31.68 -3.47
C ILE A 387 -1.76 32.54 -3.53
N GLY A 388 -1.53 33.42 -2.54
CA GLY A 388 -0.34 34.25 -2.40
C GLY A 388 0.66 33.79 -1.32
N ASN A 389 0.43 32.67 -0.62
CA ASN A 389 1.34 32.22 0.45
C ASN A 389 1.40 30.68 0.51
N VAL A 390 1.97 30.07 -0.52
CA VAL A 390 2.30 28.63 -0.56
C VAL A 390 3.31 28.30 0.54
N ASP A 391 2.99 27.28 1.32
CA ASP A 391 3.80 26.80 2.43
C ASP A 391 5.13 26.18 1.95
N PHE A 392 6.19 26.36 2.73
CA PHE A 392 7.59 26.24 2.30
C PHE A 392 8.10 24.79 2.09
N THR A 393 7.23 23.78 2.06
CA THR A 393 7.62 22.36 1.98
C THR A 393 6.99 21.55 0.83
N SER A 394 6.07 22.13 0.05
CA SER A 394 5.40 21.40 -1.03
C SER A 394 6.29 21.16 -2.26
N THR A 395 6.07 20.04 -2.95
CA THR A 395 6.70 19.73 -4.24
C THR A 395 5.74 20.02 -5.39
N ILE A 396 6.23 20.49 -6.53
CA ILE A 396 5.45 20.63 -7.77
C ILE A 396 5.85 19.45 -8.66
N PRO A 397 4.89 18.67 -9.23
CA PRO A 397 3.48 19.00 -9.36
C PRO A 397 2.56 18.45 -8.25
N THR A 398 3.09 17.81 -7.20
CA THR A 398 2.28 17.19 -6.12
C THR A 398 1.37 18.19 -5.39
N LEU A 399 1.71 19.49 -5.38
CA LEU A 399 0.92 20.56 -4.76
C LEU A 399 -0.58 20.47 -5.07
N PHE A 400 -0.95 20.07 -6.29
CA PHE A 400 -2.35 20.02 -6.72
C PHE A 400 -3.00 18.65 -6.59
N SER A 401 -2.24 17.59 -6.33
CA SER A 401 -2.73 16.20 -6.39
C SER A 401 -3.96 15.96 -5.52
N ARG A 402 -4.03 16.61 -4.34
CA ARG A 402 -5.15 16.47 -3.40
C ARG A 402 -6.48 17.05 -3.89
N SER A 403 -6.46 17.86 -4.94
CA SER A 403 -7.68 18.42 -5.54
C SER A 403 -8.32 17.47 -6.54
N PHE A 404 -7.70 16.34 -6.85
CA PHE A 404 -8.06 15.46 -7.94
C PHE A 404 -8.14 14.01 -7.47
N GLY A 405 -9.29 13.37 -7.64
CA GLY A 405 -9.54 12.00 -7.16
C GLY A 405 -8.81 10.90 -7.95
N ASN A 406 -8.28 11.23 -9.13
CA ASN A 406 -7.53 10.33 -10.00
C ASN A 406 -6.00 10.37 -9.78
N ILE A 407 -5.50 11.14 -8.80
CA ILE A 407 -4.05 11.34 -8.60
C ILE A 407 -3.55 10.66 -7.31
N ALA A 408 -2.64 9.69 -7.47
CA ALA A 408 -1.87 9.11 -6.38
C ALA A 408 -0.56 9.89 -6.15
N THR A 409 -0.37 10.46 -4.95
CA THR A 409 0.97 10.95 -4.54
C THR A 409 1.68 9.84 -3.78
N VAL A 410 2.84 9.42 -4.30
CA VAL A 410 3.48 8.15 -3.93
C VAL A 410 4.76 8.39 -3.15
N SER A 411 4.74 7.98 -1.88
CA SER A 411 5.92 7.92 -1.02
C SER A 411 6.70 6.60 -1.20
N ALA A 412 7.97 6.58 -0.79
CA ALA A 412 8.85 5.44 -0.92
C ALA A 412 9.04 4.71 0.41
N THR A 413 8.82 3.40 0.42
CA THR A 413 9.23 2.50 1.52
C THR A 413 10.59 1.88 1.24
N ASN A 414 11.28 1.48 2.31
CA ASN A 414 12.44 0.61 2.23
C ASN A 414 12.04 -0.88 2.36
N ALA A 415 13.01 -1.78 2.23
CA ALA A 415 12.80 -3.23 2.34
C ALA A 415 12.37 -3.73 3.74
N ARG A 416 12.01 -2.83 4.67
CA ARG A 416 11.49 -3.16 6.01
C ARG A 416 10.08 -2.63 6.25
N GLY A 417 9.46 -2.00 5.26
CA GLY A 417 8.12 -1.41 5.35
C GLY A 417 8.10 -0.01 5.95
N ALA A 418 9.22 0.44 6.52
CA ALA A 418 9.38 1.80 6.99
C ALA A 418 9.51 2.78 5.82
N LEU A 419 9.10 4.02 6.05
CA LEU A 419 9.33 5.10 5.11
C LEU A 419 10.84 5.25 4.86
N ALA A 420 11.26 5.30 3.59
CA ALA A 420 12.65 5.53 3.25
C ALA A 420 13.09 6.90 3.78
N SER A 421 14.32 7.00 4.30
CA SER A 421 14.77 8.21 5.01
C SER A 421 14.79 9.48 4.15
N TYR A 422 14.89 9.34 2.84
CA TYR A 422 14.80 10.44 1.89
C TYR A 422 13.36 10.71 1.43
N SER A 423 12.40 9.79 1.63
CA SER A 423 11.06 9.96 1.08
C SER A 423 10.38 11.15 1.72
N ASN A 424 9.82 12.01 0.88
CA ASN A 424 8.78 12.91 1.34
C ASN A 424 7.53 12.13 1.75
N GLY A 425 6.76 12.70 2.66
CA GLY A 425 5.56 12.09 3.21
C GLY A 425 4.67 13.11 3.93
N GLY A 426 4.01 12.69 5.00
CA GLY A 426 2.92 13.38 5.67
C GLY A 426 1.58 12.70 5.38
N ILE A 427 0.57 12.97 6.21
CA ILE A 427 -0.87 12.62 5.96
C ILE A 427 -1.34 13.02 4.55
N ASN A 428 -0.53 13.91 3.98
CA ASN A 428 -0.36 14.34 2.63
C ASN A 428 -0.48 13.32 1.48
N ALA A 429 0.36 12.28 1.60
CA ALA A 429 0.67 11.28 0.60
C ALA A 429 -0.42 10.21 0.57
N SER A 430 -0.98 9.93 -0.60
CA SER A 430 -2.14 9.05 -0.74
C SER A 430 -1.82 7.58 -0.46
N ILE A 431 -0.60 7.15 -0.80
CA ILE A 431 -0.12 5.77 -0.69
C ILE A 431 1.41 5.74 -0.79
N ALA A 432 2.05 4.65 -0.36
CA ALA A 432 3.45 4.37 -0.61
C ALA A 432 3.66 3.12 -1.48
N ALA A 433 4.86 2.98 -2.01
CA ALA A 433 5.32 1.75 -2.64
C ALA A 433 6.84 1.59 -2.40
N PRO A 434 7.43 0.40 -2.63
CA PRO A 434 8.86 0.22 -2.53
C PRO A 434 9.65 1.21 -3.40
N GLY A 435 10.45 2.08 -2.77
CA GLY A 435 11.39 2.97 -3.47
C GLY A 435 12.85 2.64 -3.17
N GLY A 436 13.08 1.71 -2.24
CA GLY A 436 14.39 1.19 -1.88
C GLY A 436 15.22 2.13 -1.00
N ASP A 437 16.42 1.69 -0.64
CA ASP A 437 17.40 2.50 0.08
C ASP A 437 18.85 2.08 -0.23
N ALA A 438 19.82 2.70 0.46
CA ALA A 438 21.24 2.71 0.10
C ALA A 438 21.97 1.34 0.23
N GLY A 439 21.24 0.22 0.34
CA GLY A 439 21.83 -1.11 0.52
C GLY A 439 22.46 -1.29 1.92
N VAL A 440 22.84 -2.52 2.27
CA VAL A 440 23.64 -2.78 3.48
C VAL A 440 24.91 -3.53 3.09
N ARG A 441 26.03 -3.14 3.71
CA ARG A 441 27.27 -3.91 3.65
C ARG A 441 27.24 -4.97 4.75
N ILE A 442 27.17 -6.24 4.37
CA ILE A 442 27.24 -7.37 5.29
C ILE A 442 28.67 -7.91 5.28
N ALA A 443 29.22 -8.17 6.46
CA ALA A 443 30.50 -8.85 6.58
C ALA A 443 30.34 -10.34 6.22
N THR A 444 31.07 -10.81 5.21
CA THR A 444 30.98 -12.19 4.71
C THR A 444 32.15 -13.07 5.14
N GLU A 445 33.26 -12.47 5.58
CA GLU A 445 34.44 -13.18 6.07
C GLU A 445 34.97 -12.46 7.31
N PHE A 446 35.51 -13.25 8.25
CA PHE A 446 36.07 -12.77 9.51
C PHE A 446 37.46 -13.40 9.72
N ASP A 447 38.37 -12.68 10.38
CA ASP A 447 39.63 -13.25 10.84
C ASP A 447 39.44 -14.13 12.10
N ASN A 448 40.53 -14.72 12.59
CA ASN A 448 40.51 -15.61 13.75
C ASN A 448 40.16 -14.87 15.06
N GLU A 449 40.22 -13.55 15.04
CA GLU A 449 39.90 -12.63 16.14
C GLU A 449 38.45 -12.12 16.07
N GLY A 450 37.70 -12.49 15.02
CA GLY A 450 36.30 -12.10 14.82
C GLY A 450 36.12 -10.72 14.16
N THR A 451 37.16 -10.17 13.55
CA THR A 451 37.10 -8.90 12.81
C THR A 451 36.66 -9.16 11.37
N PRO A 452 35.69 -8.40 10.82
CA PRO A 452 35.32 -8.50 9.42
C PRO A 452 36.49 -8.22 8.47
N THR A 453 36.77 -9.16 7.56
CA THR A 453 37.83 -9.03 6.54
C THR A 453 37.28 -8.82 5.13
N LYS A 454 36.01 -9.18 4.90
CA LYS A 454 35.33 -8.98 3.61
C LYS A 454 33.89 -8.55 3.83
N TYR A 455 33.40 -7.71 2.92
CA TYR A 455 32.01 -7.25 2.90
C TYR A 455 31.39 -7.50 1.53
N GLU A 456 30.12 -7.87 1.54
CA GLU A 456 29.23 -7.89 0.38
C GLU A 456 28.20 -6.78 0.52
N LEU A 457 27.95 -6.02 -0.55
CA LEU A 457 26.86 -5.05 -0.58
C LEU A 457 25.61 -5.78 -1.03
N ILE A 458 24.59 -5.82 -0.17
CA ILE A 458 23.25 -6.25 -0.55
C ILE A 458 22.51 -5.01 -1.05
N PRO A 459 22.21 -4.92 -2.36
CA PRO A 459 21.41 -3.83 -2.90
C PRO A 459 20.01 -3.89 -2.29
N ARG A 460 19.53 -2.75 -1.80
CA ARG A 460 18.14 -2.57 -1.34
C ARG A 460 17.43 -1.49 -2.13
N SER A 461 18.07 -1.08 -3.22
CA SER A 461 17.54 -0.20 -4.24
C SER A 461 16.68 -1.02 -5.21
N ILE A 462 15.98 -0.34 -6.11
CA ILE A 462 15.10 -0.94 -7.10
C ILE A 462 15.92 -1.21 -8.37
N LEU A 463 16.03 -2.48 -8.76
CA LEU A 463 16.62 -2.88 -10.04
C LEU A 463 15.61 -2.63 -11.16
N SER A 464 16.05 -2.00 -12.26
CA SER A 464 15.25 -1.88 -13.48
C SER A 464 16.14 -1.66 -14.71
N THR A 465 15.52 -1.60 -15.89
CA THR A 465 16.17 -1.30 -17.18
C THR A 465 16.84 0.07 -17.16
N VAL A 466 17.92 0.24 -17.90
CA VAL A 466 18.50 1.55 -18.24
C VAL A 466 18.83 1.54 -19.73
N PRO A 467 19.08 2.68 -20.40
CA PRO A 467 19.40 2.68 -21.81
C PRO A 467 20.54 1.73 -22.11
N THR A 468 20.40 0.96 -23.18
CA THR A 468 21.28 -0.15 -23.51
C THR A 468 22.76 0.27 -23.45
N GLY A 469 23.56 -0.45 -22.67
CA GLY A 469 24.99 -0.18 -22.49
C GLY A 469 25.36 0.97 -21.53
N THR A 470 24.41 1.56 -20.82
CA THR A 470 24.66 2.69 -19.90
C THR A 470 24.71 2.34 -18.42
N GLY A 471 24.33 1.11 -18.05
CA GLY A 471 24.38 0.63 -16.67
C GLY A 471 25.79 0.58 -16.11
N LYS A 472 25.91 0.90 -14.82
CA LYS A 472 27.20 1.18 -14.16
C LYS A 472 27.48 0.25 -12.99
N ASN A 473 26.45 -0.12 -12.21
CA ASN A 473 26.67 -0.81 -10.93
C ASN A 473 26.24 -2.28 -10.91
N PHE A 474 25.52 -2.76 -11.92
CA PHE A 474 25.03 -4.14 -11.96
C PHE A 474 25.27 -4.81 -13.31
N ASP A 475 24.45 -4.49 -14.32
CA ASP A 475 24.59 -4.96 -15.69
C ASP A 475 24.71 -3.75 -16.64
N LYS A 476 25.08 -3.98 -17.90
CA LYS A 476 25.19 -2.93 -18.91
C LYS A 476 23.82 -2.36 -19.33
N ASP A 477 22.75 -3.13 -19.20
CA ASP A 477 21.39 -2.74 -19.61
C ASP A 477 20.44 -2.61 -18.40
N TYR A 478 20.90 -2.92 -17.18
CA TYR A 478 20.10 -2.87 -15.94
C TYR A 478 20.91 -2.28 -14.79
N ASP A 479 20.29 -1.41 -13.98
CA ASP A 479 20.96 -0.78 -12.84
C ASP A 479 20.01 -0.54 -11.65
N PHE A 480 20.61 -0.33 -10.49
CA PHE A 480 19.92 -0.06 -9.23
C PHE A 480 19.72 1.44 -9.03
N SER A 481 18.49 1.84 -8.72
CA SER A 481 18.14 3.22 -8.33
C SER A 481 17.27 3.25 -7.08
N GLN A 482 17.28 4.36 -6.35
CA GLN A 482 16.41 4.56 -5.19
C GLN A 482 15.70 5.91 -5.32
N GLY A 483 14.45 5.98 -4.85
CA GLY A 483 13.68 7.22 -4.89
C GLY A 483 12.18 6.98 -4.86
N THR A 484 11.43 8.04 -4.53
CA THR A 484 9.99 8.09 -4.83
C THR A 484 9.71 7.95 -6.33
N SER A 485 10.68 8.30 -7.19
CA SER A 485 10.68 8.03 -8.63
C SER A 485 10.67 6.55 -9.00
N MET A 486 11.08 5.65 -8.11
CA MET A 486 10.99 4.20 -8.30
C MET A 486 9.73 3.61 -7.63
N ALA A 487 9.16 4.30 -6.64
CA ALA A 487 7.90 3.91 -6.02
C ALA A 487 6.68 4.28 -6.90
N SER A 488 6.65 5.50 -7.47
CA SER A 488 5.59 5.98 -8.37
C SER A 488 5.27 5.02 -9.55
N PRO A 489 6.26 4.52 -10.32
CA PRO A 489 5.97 3.60 -11.42
C PRO A 489 5.37 2.28 -10.94
N MET A 490 5.59 1.89 -9.68
CA MET A 490 4.94 0.69 -9.16
C MET A 490 3.42 0.87 -9.05
N ILE A 491 2.99 2.05 -8.58
CA ILE A 491 1.58 2.42 -8.54
C ILE A 491 1.00 2.55 -9.96
N ALA A 492 1.76 3.10 -10.91
CA ALA A 492 1.32 3.17 -12.31
C ALA A 492 1.13 1.79 -12.95
N GLY A 493 2.07 0.86 -12.73
CA GLY A 493 1.94 -0.53 -13.18
C GLY A 493 0.77 -1.26 -12.53
N ALA A 494 0.55 -1.04 -11.22
CA ALA A 494 -0.60 -1.59 -10.52
C ALA A 494 -1.93 -1.04 -11.06
N ALA A 495 -2.01 0.27 -11.32
CA ALA A 495 -3.17 0.90 -11.96
C ALA A 495 -3.44 0.33 -13.35
N ALA A 496 -2.39 0.01 -14.12
CA ALA A 496 -2.56 -0.64 -15.41
C ALA A 496 -3.19 -2.04 -15.27
N LEU A 497 -2.73 -2.87 -14.33
CA LEU A 497 -3.32 -4.19 -14.08
C LEU A 497 -4.75 -4.12 -13.54
N ILE A 498 -5.06 -3.16 -12.65
CA ILE A 498 -6.42 -2.92 -12.15
C ILE A 498 -7.38 -2.61 -13.30
N ARG A 499 -6.99 -1.68 -14.19
CA ARG A 499 -7.83 -1.27 -15.31
C ARG A 499 -7.92 -2.38 -16.37
N ALA A 500 -6.86 -3.14 -16.61
CA ALA A 500 -6.90 -4.33 -17.48
C ALA A 500 -7.85 -5.42 -16.92
N ALA A 501 -7.87 -5.61 -15.60
CA ALA A 501 -8.76 -6.57 -14.96
C ALA A 501 -10.24 -6.18 -15.12
N ASN A 502 -10.56 -4.89 -15.08
CA ASN A 502 -11.90 -4.39 -15.33
C ASN A 502 -11.90 -2.95 -15.87
N ARG A 503 -12.14 -2.81 -17.18
CA ARG A 503 -12.17 -1.52 -17.90
C ARG A 503 -13.30 -0.57 -17.47
N ASN A 504 -14.25 -1.01 -16.65
CA ASN A 504 -15.29 -0.12 -16.12
C ASN A 504 -14.85 0.61 -14.84
N ILE A 505 -13.69 0.27 -14.27
CA ILE A 505 -13.13 0.96 -13.11
C ILE A 505 -12.56 2.30 -13.57
N SER A 506 -13.13 3.38 -13.07
CA SER A 506 -12.63 4.74 -13.31
C SER A 506 -11.25 4.97 -12.68
N ALA A 507 -10.55 6.01 -13.09
CA ALA A 507 -9.27 6.43 -12.50
C ALA A 507 -9.42 6.77 -11.02
N THR A 508 -10.56 7.35 -10.64
CA THR A 508 -10.93 7.65 -9.26
C THR A 508 -11.13 6.36 -8.44
N GLU A 509 -11.85 5.39 -8.98
CA GLU A 509 -12.02 4.07 -8.35
C GLU A 509 -10.71 3.28 -8.31
N THR A 510 -9.83 3.46 -9.28
CA THR A 510 -8.49 2.85 -9.28
C THR A 510 -7.69 3.31 -8.06
N LEU A 511 -7.70 4.61 -7.73
CA LEU A 511 -7.06 5.11 -6.52
C LEU A 511 -7.72 4.54 -5.25
N ALA A 512 -9.04 4.40 -5.26
CA ALA A 512 -9.78 3.85 -4.14
C ALA A 512 -9.38 2.38 -3.86
N ILE A 513 -9.35 1.55 -4.90
CA ILE A 513 -8.92 0.15 -4.82
C ILE A 513 -7.49 0.04 -4.30
N LEU A 514 -6.57 0.82 -4.87
CA LEU A 514 -5.16 0.83 -4.43
C LEU A 514 -5.03 1.15 -2.93
N ARG A 515 -5.84 2.06 -2.40
CA ARG A 515 -5.82 2.43 -0.97
C ARG A 515 -6.47 1.39 -0.07
N ARG A 516 -7.58 0.78 -0.47
CA ARG A 516 -8.27 -0.22 0.37
C ARG A 516 -7.45 -1.48 0.51
N SER A 517 -6.91 -1.96 -0.60
CA SER A 517 -6.22 -3.23 -0.63
C SER A 517 -4.81 -3.17 -0.03
N ALA A 518 -4.26 -1.95 0.14
CA ALA A 518 -2.91 -1.68 0.60
C ALA A 518 -2.56 -2.39 1.92
N PHE A 519 -1.30 -2.81 2.02
CA PHE A 519 -0.70 -3.18 3.29
C PHE A 519 -0.59 -1.96 4.20
N VAL A 520 -0.72 -2.17 5.51
CA VAL A 520 -0.55 -1.12 6.51
C VAL A 520 0.76 -1.35 7.27
N TYR A 521 1.70 -0.40 7.19
CA TYR A 521 2.98 -0.47 7.91
C TYR A 521 3.11 0.65 8.94
N PRO A 522 2.81 0.39 10.23
CA PRO A 522 2.93 1.38 11.30
C PRO A 522 4.31 2.04 11.40
N GLU A 523 5.36 1.37 10.91
CA GLU A 523 6.74 1.88 10.82
C GLU A 523 6.88 3.16 9.97
N MET A 524 5.85 3.53 9.19
CA MET A 524 5.77 4.81 8.48
C MET A 524 5.39 6.01 9.36
N ASN A 525 4.99 5.81 10.62
CA ASN A 525 4.72 6.87 11.61
C ASN A 525 3.73 7.96 11.15
N ASN A 526 2.66 7.58 10.44
CA ASN A 526 1.62 8.46 9.90
C ASN A 526 2.14 9.49 8.87
N MET A 527 3.28 9.19 8.24
CA MET A 527 3.83 9.98 7.15
C MET A 527 3.26 9.57 5.78
N VAL A 528 2.26 8.70 5.75
CA VAL A 528 1.48 8.35 4.57
C VAL A 528 0.05 8.16 5.06
N ASP A 529 -0.94 8.54 4.28
CA ASP A 529 -2.35 8.41 4.65
C ASP A 529 -2.68 6.95 5.02
N GLY A 530 -3.04 6.73 6.28
CA GLY A 530 -3.29 5.41 6.89
C GLY A 530 -2.09 4.47 6.89
N ASN A 531 -0.87 4.96 6.72
CA ASN A 531 0.35 4.15 6.58
C ASN A 531 0.22 3.06 5.51
N ARG A 532 -0.40 3.39 4.38
CA ARG A 532 -0.70 2.44 3.30
C ARG A 532 0.47 2.27 2.33
N SER A 533 0.81 1.03 2.00
CA SER A 533 1.78 0.67 0.97
C SER A 533 1.15 -0.31 -0.02
N LEU A 534 1.52 -0.22 -1.30
CA LEU A 534 0.98 -1.05 -2.38
C LEU A 534 0.96 -2.55 -2.02
N ASN A 535 -0.23 -3.14 -2.15
CA ASN A 535 -0.47 -4.57 -2.22
C ASN A 535 -1.08 -4.87 -3.60
N LEU A 536 -0.26 -5.37 -4.52
CA LEU A 536 -0.68 -5.59 -5.90
C LEU A 536 -1.72 -6.71 -5.99
N ASP A 537 -1.54 -7.78 -5.21
CA ASP A 537 -2.47 -8.91 -5.19
C ASP A 537 -3.86 -8.52 -4.70
N GLY A 538 -3.91 -7.80 -3.58
CA GLY A 538 -5.16 -7.27 -3.03
C GLY A 538 -5.84 -6.33 -4.02
N ALA A 539 -5.09 -5.45 -4.67
CA ALA A 539 -5.64 -4.49 -5.64
C ALA A 539 -6.24 -5.17 -6.87
N VAL A 540 -5.55 -6.16 -7.44
CA VAL A 540 -6.06 -6.96 -8.57
C VAL A 540 -7.29 -7.76 -8.16
N SER A 541 -7.27 -8.38 -6.98
CA SER A 541 -8.38 -9.18 -6.48
C SER A 541 -9.64 -8.35 -6.31
N GLU A 542 -9.51 -7.15 -5.75
CA GLU A 542 -10.61 -6.20 -5.57
C GLU A 542 -11.12 -5.70 -6.93
N ALA A 543 -10.22 -5.41 -7.88
CA ALA A 543 -10.60 -5.01 -9.24
C ALA A 543 -11.42 -6.07 -9.99
N MET A 544 -11.02 -7.35 -9.87
CA MET A 544 -11.74 -8.48 -10.49
C MET A 544 -13.10 -8.74 -9.85
N ALA A 545 -13.23 -8.45 -8.55
CA ALA A 545 -14.49 -8.55 -7.80
C ALA A 545 -15.32 -7.25 -7.81
N TRP A 546 -14.87 -6.23 -8.55
CA TRP A 546 -15.42 -4.88 -8.45
C TRP A 546 -16.91 -4.82 -8.82
N ASP A 547 -17.70 -4.28 -7.90
CA ASP A 547 -19.15 -4.14 -8.01
C ASP A 547 -19.63 -2.68 -7.86
N GLY A 548 -18.69 -1.72 -7.87
CA GLY A 548 -18.95 -0.29 -7.85
C GLY A 548 -18.74 0.36 -6.49
N LEU A 549 -18.37 1.64 -6.50
CA LEU A 549 -17.95 2.39 -5.31
C LEU A 549 -19.05 2.57 -4.24
N THR A 550 -20.33 2.34 -4.56
CA THR A 550 -21.42 2.37 -3.57
C THR A 550 -21.47 1.14 -2.69
N ASN A 551 -20.99 0.00 -3.17
CA ASN A 551 -20.91 -1.21 -2.36
C ASN A 551 -19.65 -1.16 -1.48
N PHE A 552 -18.63 -0.42 -1.91
CA PHE A 552 -17.40 -0.18 -1.16
C PHE A 552 -17.66 0.35 0.26
N ILE A 553 -18.55 1.33 0.41
CA ILE A 553 -18.94 1.88 1.72
C ILE A 553 -19.72 0.80 2.44
N GLY A 554 -19.19 0.33 3.56
CA GLY A 554 -19.82 -0.69 4.38
C GLY A 554 -19.91 -2.08 3.74
N HIS A 555 -19.00 -2.42 2.80
CA HIS A 555 -18.76 -3.82 2.42
C HIS A 555 -18.21 -4.58 3.64
N GLN A 556 -19.16 -5.03 4.47
CA GLN A 556 -19.09 -6.06 5.50
C GLN A 556 -18.09 -5.85 6.65
N LEU A 557 -18.43 -4.92 7.55
CA LEU A 557 -18.16 -5.11 8.98
C LEU A 557 -19.50 -5.39 9.69
N PRO A 558 -20.08 -6.60 9.57
CA PRO A 558 -21.43 -6.88 10.12
C PRO A 558 -21.48 -6.68 11.65
N SER A 559 -20.33 -6.76 12.32
CA SER A 559 -20.20 -6.61 13.76
C SER A 559 -19.91 -5.19 14.23
N SER A 560 -19.27 -4.35 13.42
CA SER A 560 -18.81 -3.02 13.85
C SER A 560 -19.77 -1.93 13.37
N PRO A 561 -20.28 -1.06 14.24
CA PRO A 561 -21.18 0.02 13.89
C PRO A 561 -20.42 1.21 13.26
N VAL A 562 -19.77 0.96 12.12
CA VAL A 562 -18.99 1.96 11.37
C VAL A 562 -19.37 1.97 9.88
N LEU A 563 -19.27 3.14 9.24
CA LEU A 563 -19.23 3.31 7.80
C LEU A 563 -17.77 3.49 7.39
N ASP A 564 -17.32 2.73 6.39
CA ASP A 564 -15.93 2.74 5.95
C ASP A 564 -15.72 3.68 4.74
N PHE A 565 -14.94 4.75 4.96
CA PHE A 565 -14.52 5.67 3.90
C PHE A 565 -13.00 5.63 3.62
N ASN A 566 -12.29 4.57 4.01
CA ASN A 566 -10.82 4.57 3.99
C ASN A 566 -10.16 4.57 2.60
N ALA A 567 -10.87 4.11 1.57
CA ALA A 567 -10.38 4.27 0.20
C ALA A 567 -10.55 5.67 -0.36
N PHE A 568 -11.43 6.48 0.23
CA PHE A 568 -11.66 7.81 -0.29
C PHE A 568 -10.51 8.74 0.12
N THR A 569 -10.15 9.62 -0.79
CA THR A 569 -9.27 10.77 -0.54
C THR A 569 -10.08 12.05 -0.35
N ASN A 570 -9.45 13.10 0.18
CA ASN A 570 -10.06 14.43 0.35
C ASN A 570 -10.59 15.08 -0.94
N ALA A 571 -10.22 14.55 -2.11
CA ALA A 571 -10.75 15.03 -3.38
C ALA A 571 -12.19 14.54 -3.63
N HIS A 572 -12.56 13.38 -3.09
CA HIS A 572 -13.84 12.75 -3.37
C HIS A 572 -14.99 13.48 -2.71
N ARG A 573 -16.07 13.63 -3.46
CA ARG A 573 -17.32 14.23 -3.00
C ARG A 573 -18.43 13.23 -3.23
N MET A 574 -19.23 12.97 -2.21
CA MET A 574 -20.33 12.02 -2.34
C MET A 574 -21.62 12.59 -1.80
N GLN A 575 -22.70 12.43 -2.57
CA GLN A 575 -24.03 12.70 -2.03
C GLN A 575 -24.44 11.57 -1.10
N VAL A 576 -24.85 11.97 0.10
CA VAL A 576 -25.33 11.06 1.14
C VAL A 576 -26.76 11.43 1.46
N LYS A 577 -27.64 10.43 1.38
CA LYS A 577 -28.99 10.52 1.89
C LYS A 577 -29.13 9.61 3.11
N MET A 578 -29.33 10.22 4.27
CA MET A 578 -29.67 9.54 5.51
C MET A 578 -31.19 9.49 5.67
N SER A 579 -31.75 8.30 5.86
CA SER A 579 -33.16 8.08 6.16
C SER A 579 -33.28 7.47 7.54
N THR A 580 -34.15 8.03 8.38
CA THR A 580 -34.37 7.52 9.74
C THR A 580 -35.80 7.03 9.89
N LYS A 581 -36.01 5.99 10.68
CA LYS A 581 -37.35 5.53 11.08
C LYS A 581 -37.34 5.30 12.59
N HIS A 582 -38.09 6.13 13.30
CA HIS A 582 -38.11 6.15 14.76
C HIS A 582 -39.43 5.58 15.28
N GLY A 583 -39.37 4.48 16.03
CA GLY A 583 -40.51 3.81 16.68
C GLY A 583 -40.71 4.16 18.16
N GLY A 584 -39.88 5.06 18.69
CA GLY A 584 -39.88 5.47 20.10
C GLY A 584 -40.78 6.67 20.44
N ASN A 585 -40.89 6.95 21.74
CA ASN A 585 -41.80 7.96 22.30
C ASN A 585 -41.15 9.31 22.63
N SER A 586 -39.87 9.51 22.35
CA SER A 586 -39.13 10.74 22.66
C SER A 586 -38.22 11.15 21.49
N PRO A 587 -38.09 12.45 21.17
CA PRO A 587 -37.19 12.90 20.10
C PRO A 587 -35.74 12.45 20.31
N LEU A 588 -35.10 12.05 19.21
CA LEU A 588 -33.68 11.68 19.19
C LEU A 588 -32.90 12.65 18.31
N GLU A 589 -31.69 12.99 18.74
CA GLU A 589 -30.68 13.68 17.93
C GLU A 589 -29.62 12.67 17.49
N ILE A 590 -29.28 12.69 16.20
CA ILE A 590 -28.33 11.76 15.58
C ILE A 590 -27.14 12.55 15.06
N GLY A 591 -25.93 12.02 15.26
CA GLY A 591 -24.74 12.49 14.57
C GLY A 591 -23.73 11.39 14.28
N LEU A 592 -22.69 11.77 13.54
CA LEU A 592 -21.58 10.90 13.17
C LEU A 592 -20.27 11.53 13.65
N PHE A 593 -19.32 10.70 14.06
CA PHE A 593 -17.95 11.12 14.36
C PHE A 593 -16.91 10.20 13.69
N ARG A 594 -15.73 10.75 13.42
CA ARG A 594 -14.61 10.07 12.78
C ARG A 594 -13.86 9.18 13.77
N VAL A 595 -13.46 8.01 13.31
CA VAL A 595 -12.58 7.06 14.01
C VAL A 595 -11.54 6.50 13.04
N LEU A 596 -10.37 6.12 13.56
CA LEU A 596 -9.23 5.67 12.76
C LEU A 596 -9.37 4.23 12.27
N ASP A 597 -10.17 3.43 12.97
CA ASP A 597 -10.34 1.99 12.71
C ASP A 597 -11.77 1.54 13.03
N SER A 598 -12.07 0.29 12.69
CA SER A 598 -13.36 -0.34 12.96
C SER A 598 -13.66 -0.57 14.46
N GLU A 599 -12.66 -0.33 15.32
CA GLU A 599 -12.73 -0.50 16.77
C GLU A 599 -12.93 0.84 17.50
N GLY A 600 -13.08 1.93 16.76
CA GLY A 600 -13.44 3.22 17.33
C GLY A 600 -12.28 4.05 17.84
N THR A 601 -11.03 3.75 17.48
CA THR A 601 -9.86 4.51 17.97
C THR A 601 -9.90 5.97 17.52
N LEU A 602 -9.55 6.89 18.43
CA LEU A 602 -9.39 8.33 18.19
C LEU A 602 -7.93 8.76 18.39
N LEU A 603 -7.55 9.92 17.83
CA LEU A 603 -6.30 10.61 18.20
C LEU A 603 -6.61 11.84 19.05
N ASN A 604 -5.89 11.98 20.16
CA ASN A 604 -5.90 13.24 20.90
C ASN A 604 -5.04 14.32 20.18
N PRO A 605 -5.09 15.59 20.61
CA PRO A 605 -4.32 16.67 19.99
C PRO A 605 -2.79 16.51 20.00
N TYR A 606 -2.27 15.50 20.72
CA TYR A 606 -0.85 15.16 20.79
C TYR A 606 -0.48 13.96 19.91
N GLY A 607 -1.42 13.42 19.14
CA GLY A 607 -1.21 12.26 18.27
C GLY A 607 -1.16 10.92 19.01
N ILE A 608 -1.68 10.85 20.25
CA ILE A 608 -1.77 9.61 21.02
C ILE A 608 -3.14 8.98 20.79
N SER A 609 -3.14 7.68 20.51
CA SER A 609 -4.36 6.89 20.36
C SER A 609 -5.15 6.81 21.67
N VAL A 610 -6.46 6.98 21.57
CA VAL A 610 -7.43 6.89 22.67
C VAL A 610 -8.56 5.96 22.20
N ARG A 611 -8.84 4.90 22.95
CA ARG A 611 -9.81 3.85 22.59
C ARG A 611 -11.12 3.99 23.38
N PRO A 612 -12.23 3.38 22.92
CA PRO A 612 -13.42 3.22 23.75
C PRO A 612 -13.05 2.67 25.14
N GLY A 613 -13.59 3.29 26.19
CA GLY A 613 -13.27 2.96 27.59
C GLY A 613 -12.12 3.76 28.21
N ASP A 614 -11.26 4.41 27.42
CA ASP A 614 -10.20 5.27 27.94
C ASP A 614 -10.76 6.59 28.51
N GLU A 615 -10.07 7.13 29.51
CA GLU A 615 -10.44 8.42 30.11
C GLU A 615 -10.39 9.53 29.05
N GLY A 616 -11.51 10.24 28.89
CA GLY A 616 -11.65 11.35 27.96
C GLY A 616 -12.11 10.96 26.55
N TYR A 617 -12.35 9.68 26.25
CA TYR A 617 -12.83 9.22 24.95
C TYR A 617 -14.11 9.96 24.49
N GLN A 618 -15.15 9.96 25.32
CA GLN A 618 -16.43 10.60 25.00
C GLN A 618 -16.29 12.10 24.70
N GLN A 619 -15.41 12.79 25.42
CA GLN A 619 -15.17 14.23 25.22
C GLN A 619 -14.40 14.48 23.92
N LEU A 620 -13.44 13.60 23.61
CA LEU A 620 -12.66 13.66 22.39
C LEU A 620 -13.54 13.36 21.16
N ALA A 621 -14.41 12.36 21.23
CA ALA A 621 -15.35 11.99 20.17
C ALA A 621 -16.25 13.16 19.75
N LEU A 622 -16.69 13.96 20.72
CA LEU A 622 -17.61 15.10 20.50
C LEU A 622 -16.89 16.43 20.22
N THR A 623 -15.60 16.41 19.89
CA THR A 623 -14.88 17.62 19.46
C THR A 623 -15.25 18.01 18.03
N SER A 624 -15.14 19.30 17.70
CA SER A 624 -15.42 19.81 16.35
C SER A 624 -14.49 19.23 15.27
N THR A 625 -13.37 18.61 15.65
CA THR A 625 -12.47 17.92 14.71
C THR A 625 -12.96 16.52 14.37
N ASN A 626 -13.68 15.86 15.29
CA ASN A 626 -14.13 14.48 15.11
C ASN A 626 -15.58 14.42 14.65
N ILE A 627 -16.44 15.37 15.03
CA ILE A 627 -17.83 15.43 14.56
C ILE A 627 -17.89 15.70 13.03
N VAL A 628 -18.83 15.05 12.37
CA VAL A 628 -19.14 15.23 10.95
C VAL A 628 -20.34 16.18 10.82
N ASP A 629 -20.07 17.47 10.76
CA ASP A 629 -21.09 18.53 10.78
C ASP A 629 -22.22 18.40 9.73
N PRO A 630 -21.97 17.97 8.46
CA PRO A 630 -23.03 17.94 7.45
C PRO A 630 -24.20 16.97 7.72
N ILE A 631 -24.06 16.05 8.68
CA ILE A 631 -25.07 15.04 9.07
C ILE A 631 -25.23 14.94 10.59
N SER A 632 -24.66 15.86 11.35
CA SER A 632 -24.81 15.88 12.82
C SER A 632 -25.94 16.82 13.25
N GLY A 633 -26.64 16.44 14.31
CA GLY A 633 -27.78 17.20 14.83
C GLY A 633 -29.11 16.91 14.09
N VAL A 634 -29.24 15.75 13.43
CA VAL A 634 -30.48 15.39 12.75
C VAL A 634 -31.52 14.95 13.77
N MET A 635 -32.59 15.74 13.87
CA MET A 635 -33.71 15.47 14.76
C MET A 635 -34.71 14.52 14.13
N THR A 636 -35.18 13.55 14.90
CA THR A 636 -36.26 12.64 14.52
C THR A 636 -37.41 12.74 15.50
N ALA A 637 -38.63 12.96 14.97
CA ALA A 637 -39.85 12.94 15.76
C ALA A 637 -40.42 11.51 15.84
N ASN A 638 -41.33 11.28 16.79
CA ASN A 638 -41.93 9.96 17.02
C ASN A 638 -42.74 9.50 15.81
N ASP A 639 -42.59 8.23 15.41
CA ASP A 639 -43.30 7.58 14.29
C ASP A 639 -43.11 8.26 12.92
N GLU A 640 -42.09 9.10 12.77
CA GLU A 640 -41.78 9.79 11.53
C GLU A 640 -40.58 9.18 10.80
N THR A 641 -40.58 9.36 9.48
CA THR A 641 -39.42 9.10 8.63
C THR A 641 -38.80 10.44 8.23
N THR A 642 -37.60 10.74 8.72
CA THR A 642 -36.85 11.91 8.29
C THR A 642 -35.87 11.52 7.20
N THR A 643 -35.70 12.39 6.20
CA THR A 643 -34.67 12.23 5.17
C THR A 643 -33.82 13.48 5.11
N THR A 644 -32.51 13.33 5.32
CA THR A 644 -31.52 14.40 5.17
C THR A 644 -30.62 14.06 3.99
N LYS A 645 -30.41 15.03 3.09
CA LYS A 645 -29.47 14.92 1.97
C LYS A 645 -28.35 15.92 2.16
N THR A 646 -27.11 15.48 1.99
CA THR A 646 -25.93 16.34 2.06
C THR A 646 -24.81 15.82 1.16
N THR A 647 -23.69 16.54 1.11
CA THR A 647 -22.44 16.07 0.51
C THR A 647 -21.43 15.81 1.62
N LEU A 648 -20.76 14.65 1.57
CA LEU A 648 -19.65 14.30 2.44
C LEU A 648 -18.31 14.35 1.72
N HIS A 649 -17.26 14.65 2.49
CA HIS A 649 -15.84 14.55 2.15
C HIS A 649 -15.16 13.86 3.32
N GLU A 650 -14.99 12.54 3.25
CA GLU A 650 -14.50 11.75 4.37
C GLU A 650 -13.49 10.72 3.87
N THR A 651 -12.47 10.46 4.68
CA THR A 651 -11.38 9.51 4.39
C THR A 651 -11.17 8.50 5.51
N ASP A 652 -11.95 8.61 6.58
CA ASP A 652 -11.84 7.84 7.81
C ASP A 652 -13.11 6.99 8.03
N TYR A 653 -13.09 6.11 9.03
CA TYR A 653 -14.31 5.45 9.45
C TYR A 653 -15.24 6.45 10.14
N LEU A 654 -16.54 6.36 9.87
CA LEU A 654 -17.56 7.16 10.56
C LEU A 654 -18.41 6.26 11.44
N THR A 655 -18.73 6.71 12.64
CA THR A 655 -19.54 5.93 13.59
C THR A 655 -20.59 6.83 14.25
N PRO A 656 -21.78 6.30 14.59
CA PRO A 656 -22.86 7.11 15.11
C PRO A 656 -22.75 7.41 16.61
N TYR A 657 -23.30 8.56 16.99
CA TYR A 657 -23.73 8.84 18.36
C TYR A 657 -25.19 9.30 18.35
N ILE A 658 -25.91 8.99 19.43
CA ILE A 658 -27.34 9.31 19.57
C ILE A 658 -27.58 10.01 20.91
N ILE A 659 -28.27 11.14 20.89
CA ILE A 659 -28.69 11.84 22.11
C ILE A 659 -30.17 11.59 22.34
N ALA A 660 -30.50 11.04 23.51
CA ALA A 660 -31.87 10.81 23.97
C ALA A 660 -32.08 11.53 25.32
N GLY A 661 -32.69 12.71 25.27
CA GLY A 661 -32.82 13.58 26.46
C GLY A 661 -31.46 14.07 26.95
N ASP A 662 -31.09 13.72 28.19
CA ASP A 662 -29.81 14.12 28.81
C ASP A 662 -28.70 13.05 28.65
N GLN A 663 -28.96 11.98 27.89
CA GLN A 663 -28.03 10.87 27.69
C GLN A 663 -27.48 10.85 26.26
N ILE A 664 -26.21 10.46 26.16
CA ILE A 664 -25.51 10.26 24.88
C ILE A 664 -25.09 8.80 24.82
N PHE A 665 -25.45 8.14 23.72
CA PHE A 665 -25.10 6.77 23.41
C PHE A 665 -24.09 6.75 22.27
N PHE A 666 -23.00 6.03 22.48
CA PHE A 666 -21.96 5.78 21.50
C PHE A 666 -22.09 4.36 20.95
N ALA A 667 -21.48 4.15 19.78
CA ALA A 667 -21.59 2.90 19.07
C ALA A 667 -20.85 1.73 19.76
N PHE A 668 -19.75 2.03 20.44
CA PHE A 668 -18.92 1.07 21.19
C PHE A 668 -19.39 0.99 22.64
N ASP A 669 -19.49 -0.22 23.18
CA ASP A 669 -20.03 -0.48 24.51
C ASP A 669 -19.13 0.06 25.62
N GLU A 670 -17.81 -0.01 25.47
CA GLU A 670 -16.88 0.56 26.45
C GLU A 670 -16.93 2.09 26.50
N ALA A 671 -17.47 2.74 25.46
CA ALA A 671 -17.72 4.18 25.45
C ALA A 671 -19.04 4.57 26.16
N ASN A 672 -19.90 3.61 26.54
CA ASN A 672 -21.17 3.88 27.22
C ASN A 672 -21.05 3.74 28.74
N PHE A 673 -21.83 4.54 29.48
CA PHE A 673 -21.76 4.58 30.96
C PHE A 673 -22.09 3.24 31.62
N ASP A 674 -22.96 2.45 31.00
CA ASP A 674 -23.37 1.13 31.48
C ASP A 674 -22.57 -0.02 30.86
N GLY A 675 -21.61 0.28 29.98
CA GLY A 675 -20.74 -0.72 29.35
C GLY A 675 -21.46 -1.66 28.39
N MET A 676 -22.57 -1.22 27.78
CA MET A 676 -23.35 -2.04 26.85
C MET A 676 -23.50 -1.41 25.47
N THR A 677 -23.75 -2.28 24.49
CA THR A 677 -24.00 -1.88 23.11
C THR A 677 -25.42 -1.34 22.96
N HIS A 678 -25.55 -0.09 22.53
CA HIS A 678 -26.83 0.53 22.21
C HIS A 678 -27.06 0.72 20.71
N ILE A 679 -26.00 0.64 19.90
CA ILE A 679 -26.06 0.81 18.45
C ILE A 679 -25.41 -0.39 17.78
N ARG A 680 -26.05 -0.95 16.75
CA ARG A 680 -25.50 -2.04 15.94
C ARG A 680 -25.57 -1.70 14.47
N SER A 681 -24.67 -2.29 13.68
CA SER A 681 -24.80 -2.32 12.23
C SER A 681 -26.05 -3.11 11.83
N ASP A 682 -26.77 -2.63 10.82
CA ASP A 682 -27.88 -3.37 10.19
C ASP A 682 -27.40 -4.27 9.03
N GLY A 683 -26.10 -4.22 8.72
CA GLY A 683 -25.46 -4.97 7.64
C GLY A 683 -25.68 -4.38 6.23
N LEU A 684 -26.35 -3.23 6.10
CA LEU A 684 -26.71 -2.59 4.83
C LEU A 684 -26.52 -1.06 4.89
N ASN A 685 -25.31 -0.60 5.24
CA ASN A 685 -25.01 0.82 5.37
C ASN A 685 -25.99 1.55 6.30
N GLY A 686 -26.33 0.92 7.42
CA GLY A 686 -27.27 1.45 8.38
C GLY A 686 -26.99 0.99 9.80
N PHE A 687 -27.69 1.64 10.73
CA PHE A 687 -27.56 1.42 12.15
C PHE A 687 -28.93 1.23 12.78
N VAL A 688 -28.99 0.34 13.76
CA VAL A 688 -30.16 0.15 14.63
C VAL A 688 -29.81 0.54 16.06
N PHE A 689 -30.76 1.11 16.80
CA PHE A 689 -30.55 1.65 18.14
C PHE A 689 -31.61 1.24 19.14
N GLU A 690 -31.21 1.18 20.41
CA GLU A 690 -32.07 0.92 21.57
C GLU A 690 -31.80 1.92 22.70
N ASN A 691 -32.84 2.63 23.16
CA ASN A 691 -32.74 3.77 24.07
C ASN A 691 -32.79 3.42 25.56
N GLN A 692 -32.96 2.14 25.91
CA GLN A 692 -33.06 1.70 27.30
C GLN A 692 -31.70 1.28 27.87
N LEU A 693 -31.27 1.96 28.93
CA LEU A 693 -30.12 1.55 29.77
C LEU A 693 -30.29 0.08 30.19
N SER A 694 -29.17 -0.66 30.29
CA SER A 694 -29.21 -2.13 30.47
C SER A 694 -29.50 -2.94 29.19
N GLY A 695 -29.40 -2.32 28.02
CA GLY A 695 -29.62 -2.98 26.72
C GLY A 695 -31.08 -3.33 26.43
N GLY A 696 -32.03 -2.74 27.18
CA GLY A 696 -33.47 -2.92 27.01
C GLY A 696 -33.97 -4.36 26.85
N ASP A 697 -34.86 -4.60 25.89
CA ASP A 697 -35.32 -5.94 25.51
C ASP A 697 -34.42 -6.60 24.45
N GLY A 698 -33.40 -5.88 23.98
CA GLY A 698 -32.39 -6.35 23.03
C GLY A 698 -32.90 -6.43 21.60
N SER A 699 -34.02 -5.76 21.28
CA SER A 699 -34.67 -5.81 19.97
C SER A 699 -34.14 -4.78 18.97
N PHE A 700 -33.49 -3.70 19.42
CA PHE A 700 -32.95 -2.62 18.57
C PHE A 700 -33.98 -2.04 17.58
N ASP A 701 -35.24 -1.90 17.98
CA ASP A 701 -36.33 -1.44 17.09
C ASP A 701 -36.71 0.04 17.28
N ASP A 702 -36.10 0.74 18.24
CA ASP A 702 -36.42 2.14 18.55
C ASP A 702 -36.07 3.08 17.40
N LEU A 703 -34.93 2.85 16.73
CA LEU A 703 -34.49 3.69 15.61
C LEU A 703 -33.70 2.87 14.59
N LEU A 704 -34.10 3.00 13.32
CA LEU A 704 -33.32 2.58 12.16
C LEU A 704 -32.77 3.81 11.44
N ILE A 705 -31.48 3.80 11.12
CA ILE A 705 -30.77 4.81 10.33
C ILE A 705 -30.25 4.10 9.09
N GLN A 706 -30.57 4.58 7.89
CA GLN A 706 -30.08 4.03 6.63
C GLN A 706 -29.42 5.09 5.78
N PHE A 707 -28.22 4.77 5.29
CA PHE A 707 -27.48 5.62 4.38
C PHE A 707 -27.58 5.09 2.96
N THR A 708 -27.82 6.01 2.03
CA THR A 708 -27.72 5.75 0.60
C THR A 708 -26.74 6.72 0.01
N PHE A 709 -25.81 6.18 -0.77
CA PHE A 709 -24.67 6.88 -1.34
C PHE A 709 -24.85 6.96 -2.86
N SER A 710 -24.59 8.13 -3.45
CA SER A 710 -24.70 8.33 -4.90
C SER A 710 -23.77 9.44 -5.37
N ASP A 711 -23.44 9.41 -6.67
CA ASP A 711 -22.63 10.41 -7.38
C ASP A 711 -21.27 10.73 -6.73
N LEU A 712 -20.21 10.14 -7.26
CA LEU A 712 -18.87 10.67 -7.05
C LEU A 712 -18.58 11.77 -8.06
N GLN A 713 -18.16 12.93 -7.53
CA GLN A 713 -17.54 14.00 -8.31
C GLN A 713 -16.10 14.22 -7.87
#